data_AF-A0A5N5L4Z5-F1
#
_entry.id   AF-A0A5N5L4Z5-F1
#
_cell.length_a   1.000
_cell.length_b   1.000
_cell.length_c   1.000
_cell.angle_alpha   90.00
_cell.angle_beta   90.00
_cell.angle_gamma   90.00
#
_symmetry.space_group_name_H-M   'P 1'
#
loop_
_entity.id
_entity.type
_entity.pdbx_description
1 polymer ?
#
loop_
_entity_poly.entity_id
_entity_poly.type
_entity_poly.pdbx_seq_one_letter_code
_entity_poly.pdbx_strand_id
1 'polypeptide(L)'
;MEVLQVPLHRIRIDNFSSLLSSSHRAMANEDGSHDLSLLLSSEERDFLIRNNGDQVKVSNLVGKIVGFYFSGSWCGPCRNFTPLLVEVYEQLSSKGDFEVVFISSDTDDASFKSYFSKMPWLAIPFSDTETRERLEEMFEVRGIPNLVIFDTNGKVSCDDAVSTVMEHGVDGYPFNLDRLNFLKEQEENAKKNQTISSILVSRSRDYVISNDGKKIPLLDLEGKMVGLYFSIHAHRMCSEFTPKLVELYKRLKEKGEKFEVVLISLDHEENDFKESFETMPWLALPFKDKSCEKLARYFELETIPTLVVIGQDGKTLNPNVAELIEDHGIEAYPFTQEKLDELAKIEKAKLESQTLESVLVDGENDFVIDKSGSRVPVSGLVGKNILLYFSAQWCPPCRAFLPKLIKAYHTIKAKGSAFEVIFISSDSDQSTFDEFYSEMPWLALPFGDGRKQILNRKFKIEGIPATVAIGPSGRTITKEARMHLTAYGADAFPFTEEHLKQLEEEIEKKAKGWPEKVKHELHSEHELIRTKRSSYNCDGCGESGYSWSFYCKECDFDLHPKCALKVDIVLKLQSIVRRFLSFLKENAYQLCQKIAQWCPPCRAFLPKLIEAYRTIKAKGSAFEVIFISSDSDQSTFDEFYSEMPWLALPFGDGRKQILNRKFKIEGIPAAVAIGPSGRTITKEARMHLTAYGADAFPFTEEHLKQLEEELEKKAKGWPEKVKHELHSEHELIRTKRSSYIYDGCGESGYGWSFYCKQCDFDLHPKYA
;
A
#
# COMPACT_ATOMS: atom_id res chain seq x y z
N MET A 1 27.68 4.51 19.29
CA MET A 1 26.63 3.51 19.54
C MET A 1 26.01 3.24 18.20
N GLU A 2 26.19 2.01 17.70
CA GLU A 2 25.77 1.56 16.38
C GLU A 2 24.25 1.67 16.26
N VAL A 3 23.79 2.65 15.46
CA VAL A 3 22.38 2.77 15.08
C VAL A 3 22.12 1.72 14.01
N LEU A 4 21.14 0.87 14.29
CA LEU A 4 20.67 -0.23 13.45
C LEU A 4 20.31 0.31 12.05
N GLN A 5 21.16 -0.01 11.08
CA GLN A 5 20.83 0.02 9.66
C GLN A 5 19.62 -0.87 9.41
N VAL A 6 18.50 -0.29 8.98
CA VAL A 6 17.43 -1.03 8.33
C VAL A 6 17.86 -1.22 6.87
N PRO A 7 18.07 -2.46 6.37
CA PRO A 7 18.43 -2.66 4.98
C PRO A 7 17.16 -2.64 4.13
N LEU A 8 16.91 -1.54 3.43
CA LEU A 8 16.18 -1.60 2.16
C LEU A 8 17.20 -1.97 1.08
N HIS A 9 16.85 -3.02 0.34
CA HIS A 9 17.65 -3.75 -0.63
C HIS A 9 18.91 -3.04 -1.17
N ARG A 10 20.08 -3.43 -0.61
CA ARG A 10 21.27 -3.57 -1.43
C ARG A 10 20.92 -4.57 -2.54
N ILE A 11 20.81 -4.12 -3.78
CA ILE A 11 21.09 -4.99 -4.92
C ILE A 11 22.57 -5.32 -4.79
N ARG A 12 22.83 -6.45 -4.14
CA ARG A 12 24.13 -7.11 -4.19
C ARG A 12 24.27 -7.56 -5.64
N ILE A 13 25.06 -6.83 -6.42
CA ILE A 13 25.52 -7.27 -7.74
C ILE A 13 26.59 -8.35 -7.51
N ASP A 14 26.19 -9.45 -6.88
CA ASP A 14 26.98 -10.67 -6.81
C ASP A 14 26.34 -11.64 -7.82
N ASN A 15 27.08 -11.90 -8.90
CA ASN A 15 26.80 -12.86 -9.99
C ASN A 15 25.69 -12.51 -11.01
N PHE A 16 26.02 -11.58 -11.93
CA PHE A 16 25.28 -11.39 -13.19
C PHE A 16 25.29 -12.62 -14.12
N SER A 17 26.12 -13.64 -13.88
CA SER A 17 26.13 -14.86 -14.72
C SER A 17 25.06 -15.89 -14.32
N SER A 18 24.30 -15.69 -13.23
CA SER A 18 23.36 -16.68 -12.70
C SER A 18 21.90 -16.23 -12.58
N LEU A 19 21.52 -15.10 -13.21
CA LEU A 19 20.15 -14.55 -13.14
C LEU A 19 19.47 -14.37 -14.51
N LEU A 20 19.92 -15.08 -15.56
CA LEU A 20 19.08 -15.25 -16.75
C LEU A 20 17.95 -16.23 -16.38
N SER A 21 16.69 -15.81 -16.53
CA SER A 21 15.52 -16.69 -16.30
C SER A 21 15.63 -17.97 -17.14
N SER A 22 15.18 -19.11 -16.60
CA SER A 22 15.33 -20.42 -17.22
C SER A 22 14.46 -20.65 -18.47
N SER A 23 13.52 -19.74 -18.78
CA SER A 23 12.47 -19.89 -19.80
C SER A 23 12.91 -19.48 -21.21
N HIS A 24 13.48 -18.29 -21.42
CA HIS A 24 13.93 -17.82 -22.74
C HIS A 24 15.12 -18.61 -23.32
N ARG A 25 15.91 -19.30 -22.48
CA ARG A 25 17.00 -20.18 -22.93
C ARG A 25 16.53 -21.35 -23.80
N ALA A 26 15.25 -21.74 -23.73
CA ALA A 26 14.73 -22.90 -24.46
C ALA A 26 14.65 -22.69 -25.99
N MET A 27 14.62 -21.44 -26.46
CA MET A 27 14.60 -21.07 -27.89
C MET A 27 15.77 -20.17 -28.30
N ALA A 28 16.75 -19.96 -27.40
CA ALA A 28 18.00 -19.30 -27.74
C ALA A 28 18.97 -20.31 -28.37
N ASN A 29 19.84 -19.84 -29.25
CA ASN A 29 20.97 -20.63 -29.74
C ASN A 29 21.90 -21.04 -28.58
N GLU A 30 22.82 -21.98 -28.81
CA GLU A 30 23.77 -22.44 -27.77
C GLU A 30 24.61 -21.31 -27.14
N ASP A 31 24.77 -20.19 -27.86
CA ASP A 31 25.47 -18.98 -27.39
C ASP A 31 24.58 -17.94 -26.68
N GLY A 32 23.28 -18.22 -26.55
CA GLY A 32 22.28 -17.33 -25.94
C GLY A 32 21.74 -16.24 -26.87
N SER A 33 22.06 -16.26 -28.17
CA SER A 33 21.45 -15.37 -29.16
C SER A 33 20.06 -15.83 -29.58
N HIS A 34 19.20 -14.89 -29.93
CA HIS A 34 17.87 -15.13 -30.48
C HIS A 34 17.81 -14.72 -31.94
N ASP A 35 17.18 -15.55 -32.77
CA ASP A 35 16.83 -15.13 -34.13
C ASP A 35 15.62 -14.20 -34.08
N LEU A 36 15.86 -12.89 -34.18
CA LEU A 36 14.82 -11.87 -34.20
C LEU A 36 13.80 -12.10 -35.31
N SER A 37 14.19 -12.73 -36.43
CA SER A 37 13.27 -13.07 -37.51
C SER A 37 12.25 -14.12 -37.07
N LEU A 38 12.70 -15.15 -36.36
CA LEU A 38 11.80 -16.16 -35.80
C LEU A 38 10.97 -15.62 -34.64
N LEU A 39 11.52 -14.72 -33.82
CA LEU A 39 10.78 -14.13 -32.71
C LEU A 39 9.67 -13.20 -33.17
N LEU A 40 9.89 -12.42 -34.22
CA LEU A 40 8.99 -11.38 -34.66
C LEU A 40 8.14 -11.78 -35.86
N SER A 41 8.24 -13.00 -36.37
CA SER A 41 7.39 -13.52 -37.46
C SER A 41 6.44 -14.62 -36.97
N SER A 42 5.38 -14.87 -37.75
CA SER A 42 4.49 -16.02 -37.60
C SER A 42 4.45 -16.81 -38.92
N GLU A 43 3.77 -17.96 -38.97
CA GLU A 43 3.63 -18.75 -40.20
C GLU A 43 3.03 -17.93 -41.36
N GLU A 44 2.21 -16.94 -41.05
CA GLU A 44 1.48 -16.13 -42.03
C GLU A 44 1.99 -14.68 -42.15
N ARG A 45 2.99 -14.26 -41.35
CA ARG A 45 3.45 -12.85 -41.30
C ARG A 45 4.96 -12.69 -41.14
N ASP A 46 5.58 -11.96 -42.07
CA ASP A 46 7.01 -11.58 -42.06
C ASP A 46 7.25 -10.06 -41.90
N PHE A 47 6.23 -9.27 -41.52
CA PHE A 47 6.30 -7.81 -41.44
C PHE A 47 5.82 -7.23 -40.10
N LEU A 48 6.39 -6.09 -39.70
CA LEU A 48 5.90 -5.21 -38.64
C LEU A 48 5.18 -4.01 -39.25
N ILE A 49 4.45 -3.24 -38.45
CA ILE A 49 3.73 -2.04 -38.91
C ILE A 49 4.32 -0.77 -38.31
N ARG A 50 4.31 0.31 -39.10
CA ARG A 50 4.51 1.68 -38.64
C ARG A 50 3.18 2.30 -38.20
N ASN A 51 3.26 3.39 -37.45
CA ASN A 51 2.09 4.15 -36.99
C ASN A 51 1.25 4.76 -38.13
N ASN A 52 1.80 4.86 -39.34
CA ASN A 52 1.11 5.29 -40.56
C ASN A 52 0.50 4.12 -41.37
N GLY A 53 0.67 2.88 -40.90
CA GLY A 53 0.19 1.66 -41.56
C GLY A 53 1.19 1.00 -42.50
N ASP A 54 2.36 1.60 -42.77
CA ASP A 54 3.36 1.00 -43.64
C ASP A 54 3.91 -0.30 -43.05
N GLN A 55 4.10 -1.30 -43.92
CA GLN A 55 4.66 -2.59 -43.54
C GLN A 55 6.19 -2.60 -43.72
N VAL A 56 6.89 -3.10 -42.71
CA VAL A 56 8.36 -3.22 -42.70
C VAL A 56 8.73 -4.68 -42.47
N LYS A 57 9.49 -5.28 -43.40
CA LYS A 57 9.95 -6.66 -43.25
C LYS A 57 10.79 -6.84 -41.99
N VAL A 58 10.55 -7.92 -41.26
CA VAL A 58 11.28 -8.26 -40.03
C VAL A 58 12.78 -8.42 -40.31
N SER A 59 13.17 -8.93 -41.48
CA SER A 59 14.58 -9.06 -41.89
C SER A 59 15.35 -7.73 -41.90
N ASN A 60 14.66 -6.58 -41.96
CA ASN A 60 15.29 -5.26 -41.93
C ASN A 60 15.81 -4.87 -40.54
N LEU A 61 15.47 -5.65 -39.50
CA LEU A 61 15.94 -5.45 -38.13
C LEU A 61 17.22 -6.23 -37.83
N VAL A 62 17.62 -7.15 -38.71
CA VAL A 62 18.86 -7.95 -38.55
C VAL A 62 20.08 -7.02 -38.53
N GLY A 63 20.93 -7.19 -37.52
CA GLY A 63 22.14 -6.38 -37.33
C GLY A 63 21.90 -5.04 -36.64
N LYS A 64 20.66 -4.72 -36.25
CA LYS A 64 20.33 -3.56 -35.42
C LYS A 64 20.27 -3.93 -33.93
N ILE A 65 20.45 -2.93 -33.08
CA ILE A 65 20.04 -3.00 -31.69
C ILE A 65 18.52 -2.82 -31.66
N VAL A 66 17.80 -3.77 -31.07
CA VAL A 66 16.33 -3.79 -31.09
C VAL A 66 15.79 -3.78 -29.67
N GLY A 67 14.83 -2.91 -29.38
CA GLY A 67 14.11 -2.89 -28.11
C GLY A 67 12.70 -3.45 -28.22
N PHE A 68 12.36 -4.48 -27.47
CA PHE A 68 10.99 -4.98 -27.33
C PHE A 68 10.31 -4.23 -26.20
N TYR A 69 9.37 -3.36 -26.56
CA TYR A 69 8.67 -2.48 -25.63
C TYR A 69 7.26 -3.00 -25.36
N PHE A 70 7.05 -3.58 -24.18
CA PHE A 70 5.75 -4.06 -23.70
C PHE A 70 5.04 -2.94 -22.96
N SER A 71 3.87 -2.54 -23.45
CA SER A 71 3.17 -1.37 -22.94
C SER A 71 1.68 -1.36 -23.31
N GLY A 72 0.88 -0.53 -22.65
CA GLY A 72 -0.57 -0.44 -22.86
C GLY A 72 -1.11 0.96 -22.59
N SER A 73 -2.12 1.36 -23.34
CA SER A 73 -2.70 2.72 -23.29
C SER A 73 -3.35 3.04 -21.94
N TRP A 74 -3.91 2.03 -21.28
CA TRP A 74 -4.57 2.12 -19.98
C TRP A 74 -3.60 2.31 -18.81
N CYS A 75 -2.32 1.98 -18.99
CA CYS A 75 -1.29 1.99 -17.97
C CYS A 75 -0.69 3.40 -17.73
N GLY A 76 -0.89 3.96 -16.53
CA GLY A 76 -0.35 5.27 -16.14
C GLY A 76 1.17 5.40 -16.25
N PRO A 77 1.96 4.51 -15.61
CA PRO A 77 3.42 4.52 -15.73
C PRO A 77 3.92 4.42 -17.18
N CYS A 78 3.24 3.65 -18.02
CA CYS A 78 3.54 3.50 -19.44
C CYS A 78 3.39 4.82 -20.20
N ARG A 79 2.30 5.56 -19.95
CA ARG A 79 2.06 6.89 -20.53
C ARG A 79 3.11 7.92 -20.08
N ASN A 80 3.69 7.75 -18.89
CA ASN A 80 4.77 8.61 -18.40
C ASN A 80 6.13 8.25 -19.00
N PHE A 81 6.42 6.97 -19.19
CA PHE A 81 7.69 6.50 -19.75
C PHE A 81 7.80 6.71 -21.27
N THR A 82 6.70 6.56 -22.00
CA THR A 82 6.71 6.61 -23.48
C THR A 82 7.32 7.89 -24.05
N PRO A 83 6.96 9.11 -23.58
CA PRO A 83 7.58 10.35 -24.07
C PRO A 83 9.10 10.38 -23.90
N LEU A 84 9.61 9.81 -22.80
CA LEU A 84 11.05 9.71 -22.55
C LEU A 84 11.72 8.76 -23.54
N LEU A 85 11.12 7.60 -23.79
CA LEU A 85 11.64 6.64 -24.77
C LEU A 85 11.60 7.22 -26.20
N VAL A 86 10.60 8.05 -26.53
CA VAL A 86 10.53 8.79 -27.80
C VAL A 86 11.71 9.76 -27.92
N GLU A 87 12.01 10.56 -26.90
CA GLU A 87 13.16 11.49 -26.90
C GLU A 87 14.49 10.75 -27.11
N VAL A 88 14.67 9.58 -26.50
CA VAL A 88 15.86 8.74 -26.68
C VAL A 88 15.91 8.13 -28.08
N TYR A 89 14.80 7.60 -28.56
CA TYR A 89 14.69 7.00 -29.89
C TYR A 89 15.00 8.02 -30.98
N GLU A 90 14.45 9.24 -30.91
CA GLU A 90 14.71 10.29 -31.90
C GLU A 90 16.20 10.66 -31.96
N GLN A 91 16.87 10.77 -30.82
CA GLN A 91 18.30 11.04 -30.75
C GLN A 91 19.15 9.93 -31.39
N LEU A 92 18.73 8.67 -31.24
CA LEU A 92 19.47 7.50 -31.77
C LEU A 92 19.12 7.17 -33.23
N SER A 93 17.88 7.41 -33.65
CA SER A 93 17.36 7.06 -34.98
C SER A 93 18.17 7.66 -36.13
N SER A 94 18.81 8.82 -35.89
CA SER A 94 19.72 9.47 -36.84
C SER A 94 20.93 8.62 -37.25
N LYS A 95 21.32 7.64 -36.42
CA LYS A 95 22.43 6.71 -36.68
C LYS A 95 22.01 5.45 -37.44
N GLY A 96 20.72 5.12 -37.43
CA GLY A 96 20.12 3.99 -38.17
C GLY A 96 20.34 2.59 -37.58
N ASP A 97 20.98 2.48 -36.42
CA ASP A 97 21.40 1.23 -35.76
C ASP A 97 20.50 0.82 -34.59
N PHE A 98 19.55 1.65 -34.18
CA PHE A 98 18.58 1.38 -33.11
C PHE A 98 17.13 1.35 -33.63
N GLU A 99 16.35 0.36 -33.23
CA GLU A 99 14.93 0.22 -33.56
C GLU A 99 14.14 -0.25 -32.33
N VAL A 100 12.86 0.12 -32.23
CA VAL A 100 11.96 -0.34 -31.17
C VAL A 100 10.77 -1.09 -31.80
N VAL A 101 10.38 -2.20 -31.20
CA VAL A 101 9.18 -2.95 -31.55
C VAL A 101 8.21 -2.88 -30.37
N PHE A 102 7.06 -2.25 -30.58
CA PHE A 102 5.99 -2.17 -29.61
C PHE A 102 5.16 -3.47 -29.60
N ILE A 103 5.03 -4.04 -28.41
CA ILE A 103 4.17 -5.18 -28.10
C ILE A 103 3.06 -4.66 -27.19
N SER A 104 1.86 -4.54 -27.76
CA SER A 104 0.72 -3.95 -27.04
C SER A 104 0.05 -4.95 -26.11
N SER A 105 -0.22 -4.50 -24.89
CA SER A 105 -1.09 -5.14 -23.89
C SER A 105 -2.50 -4.52 -23.86
N ASP A 106 -2.90 -3.80 -24.92
CA ASP A 106 -4.27 -3.29 -25.05
C ASP A 106 -5.24 -4.44 -25.38
N THR A 107 -6.50 -4.28 -24.97
CA THR A 107 -7.54 -5.30 -25.18
C THR A 107 -8.37 -5.07 -26.44
N ASP A 108 -8.20 -3.92 -27.09
CA ASP A 108 -8.92 -3.55 -28.30
C ASP A 108 -8.08 -2.71 -29.28
N ASP A 109 -8.44 -2.80 -30.56
CA ASP A 109 -7.71 -2.18 -31.67
C ASP A 109 -7.77 -0.64 -31.66
N ALA A 110 -8.85 -0.05 -31.11
CA ALA A 110 -8.98 1.40 -31.05
C ALA A 110 -8.00 2.00 -30.02
N SER A 111 -7.90 1.38 -28.84
CA SER A 111 -6.92 1.72 -27.80
C SER A 111 -5.49 1.57 -28.31
N PHE A 112 -5.19 0.45 -28.98
CA PHE A 112 -3.89 0.23 -29.63
C PHE A 112 -3.55 1.34 -30.63
N LYS A 113 -4.43 1.63 -31.59
CA LYS A 113 -4.20 2.65 -32.63
C LYS A 113 -4.02 4.03 -32.04
N SER A 114 -4.85 4.40 -31.07
CA SER A 114 -4.77 5.71 -30.41
C SER A 114 -3.41 5.90 -29.74
N TYR A 115 -2.90 4.88 -29.05
CA TYR A 115 -1.64 4.97 -28.34
C TYR A 115 -0.43 4.86 -29.25
N PHE A 116 -0.44 3.90 -30.18
CA PHE A 116 0.64 3.69 -31.15
C PHE A 116 0.82 4.88 -32.11
N SER A 117 -0.24 5.66 -32.37
CA SER A 117 -0.14 6.88 -33.19
C SER A 117 0.86 7.92 -32.67
N LYS A 118 1.21 7.84 -31.37
CA LYS A 118 2.16 8.73 -30.69
C LYS A 118 3.60 8.21 -30.69
N MET A 119 3.86 7.04 -31.26
CA MET A 119 5.15 6.35 -31.21
C MET A 119 5.82 6.36 -32.60
N PRO A 120 7.12 6.69 -32.71
CA PRO A 120 7.83 6.80 -33.99
C PRO A 120 8.40 5.46 -34.52
N TRP A 121 8.18 4.36 -33.81
CA TRP A 121 8.81 3.05 -34.05
C TRP A 121 7.83 2.00 -34.59
N LEU A 122 8.25 0.74 -34.68
CA LEU A 122 7.48 -0.36 -35.24
C LEU A 122 6.59 -1.05 -34.19
N ALA A 123 5.55 -1.78 -34.63
CA ALA A 123 4.74 -2.62 -33.74
C ALA A 123 4.43 -3.98 -34.37
N ILE A 124 4.20 -4.97 -33.50
CA ILE A 124 3.48 -6.19 -33.88
C ILE A 124 2.02 -5.79 -34.19
N PRO A 125 1.45 -6.18 -35.34
CA PRO A 125 0.05 -5.90 -35.63
C PRO A 125 -0.87 -6.38 -34.51
N PHE A 126 -1.86 -5.56 -34.13
CA PHE A 126 -2.77 -5.89 -33.02
C PHE A 126 -3.48 -7.24 -33.23
N SER A 127 -3.79 -7.58 -34.48
CA SER A 127 -4.42 -8.85 -34.88
C SER A 127 -3.56 -10.08 -34.62
N ASP A 128 -2.23 -9.94 -34.50
CA ASP A 128 -1.31 -11.03 -34.21
C ASP A 128 -1.17 -11.23 -32.69
N THR A 129 -2.26 -11.69 -32.09
CA THR A 129 -2.33 -11.94 -30.64
C THR A 129 -1.36 -13.05 -30.21
N GLU A 130 -1.20 -14.09 -31.02
CA GLU A 130 -0.34 -15.23 -30.71
C GLU A 130 1.13 -14.80 -30.55
N THR A 131 1.66 -13.99 -31.47
CA THR A 131 3.03 -13.48 -31.33
C THR A 131 3.18 -12.59 -30.09
N ARG A 132 2.19 -11.73 -29.80
CA ARG A 132 2.24 -10.85 -28.62
C ARG A 132 2.25 -11.64 -27.31
N GLU A 133 1.31 -12.58 -27.14
CA GLU A 133 1.22 -13.43 -25.94
C GLU A 133 2.46 -14.32 -25.78
N ARG A 134 2.96 -14.90 -26.87
CA ARG A 134 4.19 -15.71 -26.85
C ARG A 134 5.41 -14.89 -26.41
N LEU A 135 5.56 -13.66 -26.90
CA LEU A 135 6.66 -12.78 -26.49
C LEU A 135 6.53 -12.36 -25.02
N GLU A 136 5.31 -12.08 -24.55
CA GLU A 136 5.03 -11.73 -23.16
C GLU A 136 5.39 -12.87 -22.19
N GLU A 137 5.00 -14.11 -22.53
CA GLU A 137 5.34 -15.31 -21.76
C GLU A 137 6.84 -15.60 -21.79
N MET A 138 7.45 -15.56 -22.97
CA MET A 138 8.85 -15.93 -23.17
C MET A 138 9.82 -14.99 -22.43
N PHE A 139 9.51 -13.70 -22.34
CA PHE A 139 10.29 -12.73 -21.57
C PHE A 139 9.80 -12.55 -20.12
N GLU A 140 8.88 -13.40 -19.66
CA GLU A 140 8.30 -13.36 -18.31
C GLU A 140 7.87 -11.96 -17.89
N VAL A 141 7.15 -11.24 -18.76
CA VAL A 141 6.72 -9.87 -18.48
C VAL A 141 5.66 -9.90 -17.38
N ARG A 142 6.06 -9.50 -16.15
CA ARG A 142 5.18 -9.48 -14.96
C ARG A 142 4.47 -8.14 -14.75
N GLY A 143 4.84 -7.13 -15.52
CA GLY A 143 4.30 -5.78 -15.42
C GLY A 143 4.78 -4.89 -16.56
N ILE A 144 4.00 -3.85 -16.86
CA ILE A 144 4.31 -2.85 -17.88
C ILE A 144 4.46 -1.45 -17.24
N PRO A 145 5.32 -0.57 -17.79
CA PRO A 145 6.14 -0.77 -18.97
C PRO A 145 7.29 -1.76 -18.73
N ASN A 146 7.63 -2.54 -19.74
CA ASN A 146 8.83 -3.38 -19.77
C ASN A 146 9.57 -3.19 -21.11
N LEU A 147 10.90 -3.16 -21.08
CA LEU A 147 11.74 -2.91 -22.26
C LEU A 147 12.93 -3.87 -22.22
N VAL A 148 13.00 -4.76 -23.22
CA VAL A 148 14.10 -5.72 -23.40
C VAL A 148 14.93 -5.30 -24.60
N ILE A 149 16.22 -5.10 -24.43
CA ILE A 149 17.15 -4.69 -25.50
C ILE A 149 17.97 -5.88 -25.97
N PHE A 150 18.02 -6.05 -27.29
CA PHE A 150 18.87 -7.01 -27.99
C PHE A 150 20.02 -6.27 -28.67
N ASP A 151 21.22 -6.84 -28.60
CA ASP A 151 22.37 -6.38 -29.37
C ASP A 151 22.26 -6.73 -30.87
N THR A 152 23.26 -6.33 -31.65
CA THR A 152 23.30 -6.56 -33.10
C THR A 152 23.37 -8.03 -33.50
N ASN A 153 23.66 -8.94 -32.57
CA ASN A 153 23.68 -10.39 -32.77
C ASN A 153 22.39 -11.08 -32.27
N GLY A 154 21.40 -10.31 -31.80
CA GLY A 154 20.16 -10.83 -31.25
C GLY A 154 20.29 -11.38 -29.82
N LYS A 155 21.36 -11.07 -29.10
CA LYS A 155 21.49 -11.45 -27.68
C LYS A 155 20.88 -10.37 -26.79
N VAL A 156 20.15 -10.78 -25.74
CA VAL A 156 19.62 -9.84 -24.74
C VAL A 156 20.80 -9.14 -24.03
N SER A 157 20.92 -7.83 -24.20
CA SER A 157 21.95 -6.99 -23.58
C SER A 157 21.47 -6.30 -22.31
N CYS A 158 20.15 -6.08 -22.19
CA CYS A 158 19.50 -5.52 -21.01
C CYS A 158 18.02 -5.97 -20.97
N ASP A 159 17.62 -6.65 -19.90
CA ASP A 159 16.26 -7.20 -19.68
C ASP A 159 15.35 -6.27 -18.88
N ASP A 160 15.91 -5.25 -18.23
CA ASP A 160 15.18 -4.14 -17.59
C ASP A 160 15.68 -2.77 -18.07
N ALA A 161 15.49 -2.49 -19.36
CA ALA A 161 15.97 -1.26 -19.96
C ALA A 161 15.08 -0.04 -19.64
N VAL A 162 13.90 -0.22 -19.04
CA VAL A 162 13.06 0.90 -18.57
C VAL A 162 13.82 1.73 -17.54
N SER A 163 14.34 1.07 -16.50
CA SER A 163 15.15 1.70 -15.45
C SER A 163 16.37 2.40 -16.05
N THR A 164 17.06 1.71 -16.96
CA THR A 164 18.24 2.25 -17.64
C THR A 164 17.94 3.52 -18.45
N VAL A 165 16.85 3.54 -19.22
CA VAL A 165 16.44 4.71 -20.01
C VAL A 165 15.99 5.85 -19.09
N MET A 166 15.28 5.56 -18.00
CA MET A 166 14.90 6.55 -17.00
C MET A 166 16.11 7.21 -16.33
N GLU A 167 17.14 6.42 -16.00
CA GLU A 167 18.34 6.87 -15.30
C GLU A 167 19.30 7.63 -16.21
N HIS A 168 19.64 7.04 -17.37
CA HIS A 168 20.74 7.48 -18.22
C HIS A 168 20.30 8.04 -19.59
N GLY A 169 19.04 7.88 -19.97
CA GLY A 169 18.52 8.34 -21.27
C GLY A 169 19.37 7.82 -22.44
N VAL A 170 19.74 8.73 -23.35
CA VAL A 170 20.57 8.41 -24.53
C VAL A 170 21.99 7.96 -24.16
N ASP A 171 22.52 8.40 -23.02
CA ASP A 171 23.89 8.07 -22.62
C ASP A 171 24.03 6.59 -22.27
N GLY A 172 22.91 5.92 -21.94
CA GLY A 172 22.83 4.47 -21.71
C GLY A 172 23.13 3.64 -22.96
N TYR A 173 22.99 4.20 -24.18
CA TYR A 173 23.26 3.48 -25.44
C TYR A 173 24.72 2.98 -25.51
N PRO A 174 24.99 1.72 -25.91
CA PRO A 174 24.09 0.74 -26.54
C PRO A 174 23.29 -0.17 -25.57
N PHE A 175 23.06 0.27 -24.34
CA PHE A 175 22.28 -0.44 -23.32
C PHE A 175 22.82 -1.85 -23.04
N ASN A 176 24.14 -1.94 -22.84
CA ASN A 176 24.84 -3.15 -22.46
C ASN A 176 25.58 -2.96 -21.14
N LEU A 177 25.93 -4.07 -20.49
CA LEU A 177 26.54 -4.07 -19.15
C LEU A 177 27.83 -3.25 -19.10
N ASP A 178 28.70 -3.35 -20.11
CA ASP A 178 29.97 -2.60 -20.16
C ASP A 178 29.73 -1.09 -20.16
N ARG A 179 28.74 -0.63 -20.95
CA ARG A 179 28.36 0.78 -20.99
C ARG A 179 27.80 1.25 -19.66
N LEU A 180 26.92 0.46 -19.04
CA LEU A 180 26.33 0.81 -17.75
C LEU A 180 27.37 0.83 -16.63
N ASN A 181 28.29 -0.12 -16.61
CA ASN A 181 29.42 -0.13 -15.66
C ASN A 181 30.31 1.09 -15.86
N PHE A 182 30.59 1.47 -17.10
CA PHE A 182 31.34 2.68 -17.41
C PHE A 182 30.64 3.96 -16.94
N LEU A 183 29.32 4.07 -17.13
CA LEU A 183 28.54 5.21 -16.62
C LEU A 183 28.57 5.26 -15.09
N LYS A 184 28.40 4.12 -14.42
CA LYS A 184 28.51 4.02 -12.96
C LYS A 184 29.89 4.43 -12.46
N GLU A 185 30.96 3.96 -13.09
CA GLU A 185 32.32 4.37 -12.74
C GLU A 185 32.54 5.87 -12.95
N GLN A 186 31.99 6.46 -14.01
CA GLN A 186 32.01 7.91 -14.20
C GLN A 186 31.25 8.66 -13.10
N GLU A 187 30.07 8.20 -12.71
CA GLU A 187 29.28 8.79 -11.63
C GLU A 187 30.01 8.69 -10.28
N GLU A 188 30.62 7.55 -9.96
CA GLU A 188 31.44 7.39 -8.76
C GLU A 188 32.67 8.29 -8.77
N ASN A 189 33.36 8.40 -9.92
CA ASN A 189 34.50 9.30 -10.06
C ASN A 189 34.08 10.78 -9.98
N ALA A 190 32.90 11.13 -10.49
CA ALA A 190 32.32 12.47 -10.34
C ALA A 190 31.93 12.77 -8.89
N LYS A 191 31.39 11.78 -8.15
CA LYS A 191 31.16 11.88 -6.69
C LYS A 191 32.47 12.05 -5.91
N LYS A 192 33.55 11.37 -6.29
CA LYS A 192 34.87 11.50 -5.64
C LYS A 192 35.54 12.86 -5.89
N ASN A 193 35.46 13.36 -7.12
CA ASN A 193 36.05 14.64 -7.54
C ASN A 193 35.02 15.78 -7.58
N GLN A 194 34.00 15.68 -6.73
CA GLN A 194 32.87 16.58 -6.71
C GLN A 194 33.31 18.03 -6.45
N THR A 195 32.75 18.93 -7.25
CA THR A 195 32.81 20.38 -7.08
C THR A 195 31.42 20.97 -7.23
N ILE A 196 31.17 22.18 -6.73
CA ILE A 196 29.88 22.86 -6.93
C ILE A 196 29.53 23.00 -8.41
N SER A 197 30.54 23.28 -9.24
CA SER A 197 30.42 23.38 -10.69
C SER A 197 30.06 22.03 -11.31
N SER A 198 30.64 20.91 -10.87
CA SER A 198 30.26 19.57 -11.37
C SER A 198 28.82 19.17 -11.03
N ILE A 199 28.27 19.72 -9.95
CA ILE A 199 26.89 19.45 -9.50
C ILE A 199 25.91 20.34 -10.26
N LEU A 200 26.15 21.65 -10.26
CA LEU A 200 25.18 22.65 -10.70
C LEU A 200 25.36 23.12 -12.15
N VAL A 201 26.51 22.91 -12.81
CA VAL A 201 26.67 23.27 -14.23
C VAL A 201 26.01 22.21 -15.09
N SER A 202 25.24 22.64 -16.08
CA SER A 202 24.71 21.79 -17.14
C SER A 202 25.18 22.28 -18.51
N ARG A 203 25.05 21.46 -19.56
CA ARG A 203 25.39 21.88 -20.93
C ARG A 203 24.65 23.14 -21.38
N SER A 204 23.47 23.40 -20.81
CA SER A 204 22.58 24.52 -21.16
C SER A 204 22.63 25.69 -20.16
N ARG A 205 23.34 25.58 -19.03
CA ARG A 205 23.28 26.58 -17.95
C ARG A 205 24.50 26.54 -17.03
N ASP A 206 25.03 27.73 -16.74
CA ASP A 206 26.13 28.02 -15.83
C ASP A 206 25.78 29.06 -14.74
N TYR A 207 24.49 29.34 -14.54
CA TYR A 207 23.97 30.33 -13.57
C TYR A 207 22.86 29.77 -12.67
N VAL A 208 22.58 30.42 -11.55
CA VAL A 208 21.36 30.29 -10.73
C VAL A 208 20.58 31.60 -10.77
N ILE A 209 19.33 31.61 -10.32
CA ILE A 209 18.50 32.82 -10.26
C ILE A 209 18.26 33.24 -8.81
N SER A 210 18.20 34.54 -8.54
CA SER A 210 17.63 35.08 -7.31
C SER A 210 16.12 35.30 -7.44
N ASN A 211 15.45 35.57 -6.31
CA ASN A 211 14.01 35.80 -6.25
C ASN A 211 13.53 37.05 -7.03
N ASP A 212 14.42 37.99 -7.32
CA ASP A 212 14.18 39.15 -8.21
C ASP A 212 14.44 38.84 -9.70
N GLY A 213 14.77 37.58 -10.03
CA GLY A 213 15.02 37.10 -11.39
C GLY A 213 16.43 37.38 -11.93
N LYS A 214 17.35 37.95 -11.13
CA LYS A 214 18.73 38.18 -11.57
C LYS A 214 19.48 36.85 -11.71
N LYS A 215 20.23 36.71 -12.80
CA LYS A 215 21.12 35.58 -13.04
C LYS A 215 22.45 35.78 -12.32
N ILE A 216 22.83 34.80 -11.50
CA ILE A 216 24.07 34.77 -10.72
C ILE A 216 24.95 33.65 -11.27
N PRO A 217 26.19 33.94 -11.72
CA PRO A 217 27.12 32.91 -12.19
C PRO A 217 27.39 31.87 -11.10
N LEU A 218 27.47 30.59 -11.46
CA LEU A 218 27.79 29.53 -10.50
C LEU A 218 29.18 29.67 -9.88
N LEU A 219 30.11 30.34 -10.59
CA LEU A 219 31.43 30.67 -10.08
C LEU A 219 31.36 31.51 -8.78
N ASP A 220 30.31 32.30 -8.59
CA ASP A 220 30.10 33.11 -7.39
C ASP A 220 29.74 32.27 -6.15
N LEU A 221 29.48 30.96 -6.33
CA LEU A 221 29.25 30.00 -5.27
C LEU A 221 30.52 29.24 -4.86
N GLU A 222 31.59 29.30 -5.65
CA GLU A 222 32.85 28.61 -5.33
C GLU A 222 33.47 29.16 -4.03
N GLY A 223 33.94 28.25 -3.16
CA GLY A 223 34.49 28.60 -1.85
C GLY A 223 33.46 29.01 -0.80
N LYS A 224 32.15 28.95 -1.11
CA LYS A 224 31.06 29.10 -0.13
C LYS A 224 30.54 27.72 0.27
N MET A 225 29.97 27.63 1.46
CA MET A 225 29.15 26.48 1.83
C MET A 225 27.77 26.65 1.19
N VAL A 226 27.28 25.63 0.49
CA VAL A 226 26.03 25.71 -0.29
C VAL A 226 25.06 24.64 0.17
N GLY A 227 23.89 25.06 0.65
CA GLY A 227 22.76 24.17 0.91
C GLY A 227 21.92 23.97 -0.36
N LEU A 228 21.83 22.75 -0.87
CA LEU A 228 20.90 22.39 -1.95
C LEU A 228 19.57 21.98 -1.34
N TYR A 229 18.58 22.86 -1.44
CA TYR A 229 17.28 22.68 -0.78
C TYR A 229 16.27 22.06 -1.75
N PHE A 230 15.96 20.78 -1.54
CA PHE A 230 14.94 20.06 -2.31
C PHE A 230 13.58 20.20 -1.64
N SER A 231 12.61 20.77 -2.36
CA SER A 231 11.31 21.13 -1.81
C SER A 231 10.19 20.98 -2.85
N ILE A 232 8.98 20.75 -2.34
CA ILE A 232 7.70 20.79 -3.06
C ILE A 232 6.79 21.74 -2.29
N HIS A 233 6.19 22.71 -2.98
CA HIS A 233 5.36 23.77 -2.40
C HIS A 233 4.20 23.21 -1.56
N ALA A 234 3.43 22.28 -2.14
CA ALA A 234 2.23 21.71 -1.50
C ALA A 234 2.55 20.67 -0.41
N HIS A 235 3.82 20.35 -0.14
CA HIS A 235 4.18 19.33 0.82
C HIS A 235 4.29 19.89 2.24
N ARG A 236 3.44 19.42 3.16
CA ARG A 236 3.32 19.93 4.54
C ARG A 236 4.67 20.04 5.27
N MET A 237 5.52 19.01 5.18
CA MET A 237 6.83 19.04 5.87
C MET A 237 7.74 20.15 5.33
N CYS A 238 7.65 20.47 4.03
CA CYS A 238 8.40 21.58 3.43
C CYS A 238 7.86 22.93 3.93
N SER A 239 6.54 23.06 4.05
CA SER A 239 5.91 24.26 4.61
C SER A 239 6.30 24.51 6.08
N GLU A 240 6.44 23.45 6.87
CA GLU A 240 6.87 23.53 8.28
C GLU A 240 8.39 23.83 8.43
N PHE A 241 9.22 23.30 7.54
CA PHE A 241 10.68 23.45 7.58
C PHE A 241 11.18 24.78 7.02
N THR A 242 10.60 25.26 5.91
CA THR A 242 11.08 26.46 5.19
C THR A 242 11.26 27.68 6.11
N PRO A 243 10.33 28.02 7.02
CA PRO A 243 10.52 29.16 7.93
C PRO A 243 11.74 29.02 8.84
N LYS A 244 12.05 27.81 9.31
CA LYS A 244 13.23 27.54 10.16
C LYS A 244 14.52 27.74 9.36
N LEU A 245 14.55 27.29 8.11
CA LEU A 245 15.69 27.51 7.22
C LEU A 245 15.87 29.00 6.89
N VAL A 246 14.79 29.76 6.68
CA VAL A 246 14.84 31.22 6.50
C VAL A 246 15.44 31.92 7.71
N GLU A 247 15.04 31.56 8.93
CA GLU A 247 15.59 32.11 10.17
C GLU A 247 17.10 31.83 10.29
N LEU A 248 17.51 30.59 10.08
CA LEU A 248 18.92 30.19 10.10
C LEU A 248 19.73 30.97 9.06
N TYR A 249 19.26 31.01 7.82
CA TYR A 249 19.93 31.68 6.71
C TYR A 249 20.16 33.16 7.00
N LYS A 250 19.12 33.87 7.46
CA LYS A 250 19.22 35.30 7.81
C LYS A 250 20.27 35.54 8.90
N ARG A 251 20.25 34.74 9.97
CA ARG A 251 21.23 34.87 11.07
C ARG A 251 22.66 34.57 10.63
N LEU A 252 22.87 33.60 9.75
CA LEU A 252 24.20 33.32 9.19
C LEU A 252 24.68 34.48 8.30
N LYS A 253 23.80 35.07 7.49
CA LYS A 253 24.13 36.28 6.71
C LYS A 253 24.48 37.47 7.59
N GLU A 254 23.75 37.70 8.68
CA GLU A 254 24.04 38.76 9.66
C GLU A 254 25.41 38.57 10.34
N LYS A 255 25.82 37.32 10.58
CA LYS A 255 27.15 36.97 11.10
C LYS A 255 28.27 37.05 10.05
N GLY A 256 27.95 37.31 8.78
CA GLY A 256 28.91 37.37 7.67
C GLY A 256 29.42 36.00 7.22
N GLU A 257 28.71 34.92 7.56
CA GLU A 257 29.08 33.56 7.18
C GLU A 257 28.90 33.34 5.67
N LYS A 258 29.84 32.60 5.06
CA LYS A 258 29.82 32.27 3.63
C LYS A 258 28.89 31.08 3.35
N PHE A 259 27.61 31.22 3.68
CA PHE A 259 26.58 30.23 3.44
C PHE A 259 25.56 30.73 2.40
N GLU A 260 25.31 29.95 1.37
CA GLU A 260 24.26 30.17 0.36
C GLU A 260 23.29 28.99 0.34
N VAL A 261 22.05 29.24 -0.07
CA VAL A 261 21.08 28.18 -0.34
C VAL A 261 20.66 28.26 -1.82
N VAL A 262 20.55 27.11 -2.47
CA VAL A 262 20.02 26.96 -3.83
C VAL A 262 18.82 26.04 -3.77
N LEU A 263 17.64 26.58 -4.04
CA LEU A 263 16.39 25.83 -4.17
C LEU A 263 16.43 24.97 -5.44
N ILE A 264 16.21 23.68 -5.24
CA ILE A 264 15.94 22.68 -6.27
C ILE A 264 14.46 22.32 -6.15
N SER A 265 13.60 23.09 -6.83
CA SER A 265 12.16 22.81 -6.81
C SER A 265 11.85 21.53 -7.57
N LEU A 266 11.01 20.70 -6.95
CA LEU A 266 10.45 19.48 -7.53
C LEU A 266 8.97 19.69 -7.92
N ASP A 267 8.52 20.95 -7.98
CA ASP A 267 7.16 21.30 -8.38
C ASP A 267 6.94 21.07 -9.88
N HIS A 268 5.76 20.58 -10.24
CA HIS A 268 5.38 20.37 -11.64
C HIS A 268 4.75 21.61 -12.29
N GLU A 269 4.22 22.53 -11.46
CA GLU A 269 3.54 23.75 -11.90
C GLU A 269 4.38 25.00 -11.66
N GLU A 270 4.36 25.92 -12.62
CA GLU A 270 5.16 27.15 -12.56
C GLU A 270 4.67 28.11 -11.47
N ASN A 271 3.37 28.10 -11.19
CA ASN A 271 2.77 28.95 -10.17
C ASN A 271 3.23 28.52 -8.76
N ASP A 272 3.21 27.22 -8.45
CA ASP A 272 3.72 26.67 -7.19
C ASP A 272 5.19 27.05 -6.95
N PHE A 273 6.01 26.96 -7.99
CA PHE A 273 7.40 27.41 -7.95
C PHE A 273 7.51 28.91 -7.63
N LYS A 274 6.74 29.76 -8.31
CA LYS A 274 6.79 31.22 -8.11
C LYS A 274 6.31 31.61 -6.72
N GLU A 275 5.16 31.12 -6.29
CA GLU A 275 4.57 31.44 -4.99
C GLU A 275 5.50 31.04 -3.83
N SER A 276 6.16 29.89 -3.93
CA SER A 276 7.15 29.48 -2.94
C SER A 276 8.41 30.33 -2.99
N PHE A 277 9.00 30.52 -4.18
CA PHE A 277 10.33 31.12 -4.35
C PHE A 277 10.35 32.64 -4.10
N GLU A 278 9.27 33.37 -4.42
CA GLU A 278 9.19 34.83 -4.24
C GLU A 278 9.48 35.27 -2.79
N THR A 279 9.12 34.44 -1.81
CA THR A 279 9.29 34.74 -0.38
C THR A 279 10.63 34.29 0.19
N MET A 280 11.42 33.52 -0.56
CA MET A 280 12.67 32.93 -0.10
C MET A 280 13.85 33.91 -0.26
N PRO A 281 14.77 34.02 0.71
CA PRO A 281 15.89 34.98 0.68
C PRO A 281 17.14 34.46 -0.08
N TRP A 282 17.01 33.36 -0.83
CA TRP A 282 18.12 32.63 -1.42
C TRP A 282 17.94 32.37 -2.92
N LEU A 283 18.84 31.59 -3.52
CA LEU A 283 18.92 31.35 -4.96
C LEU A 283 18.10 30.11 -5.36
N ALA A 284 17.83 29.92 -6.65
CA ALA A 284 17.18 28.72 -7.19
C ALA A 284 17.76 28.31 -8.54
N LEU A 285 17.56 27.04 -8.90
CA LEU A 285 17.57 26.66 -10.31
C LEU A 285 16.31 27.21 -11.01
N PRO A 286 16.40 27.58 -12.30
CA PRO A 286 15.22 27.97 -13.07
C PRO A 286 14.14 26.87 -13.09
N PHE A 287 12.87 27.27 -13.17
CA PHE A 287 11.77 26.32 -13.32
C PHE A 287 11.96 25.43 -14.55
N LYS A 288 11.64 24.12 -14.42
CA LYS A 288 11.84 23.08 -15.44
C LYS A 288 13.30 22.88 -15.90
N ASP A 289 14.26 23.26 -15.09
CA ASP A 289 15.65 22.87 -15.35
C ASP A 289 15.78 21.33 -15.29
N LYS A 290 16.25 20.72 -16.39
CA LYS A 290 16.41 19.27 -16.52
C LYS A 290 17.38 18.67 -15.47
N SER A 291 18.20 19.50 -14.83
CA SER A 291 19.10 19.04 -13.77
C SER A 291 18.41 18.77 -12.43
N CYS A 292 17.21 19.31 -12.15
CA CYS A 292 16.53 19.10 -10.86
C CYS A 292 16.28 17.61 -10.58
N GLU A 293 15.69 16.88 -11.54
CA GLU A 293 15.44 15.44 -11.41
C GLU A 293 16.74 14.64 -11.33
N LYS A 294 17.75 15.01 -12.13
CA LYS A 294 19.07 14.39 -12.08
C LYS A 294 19.72 14.55 -10.71
N LEU A 295 19.60 15.74 -10.10
CA LEU A 295 20.16 16.04 -8.78
C LEU A 295 19.44 15.26 -7.68
N ALA A 296 18.10 15.16 -7.75
CA ALA A 296 17.33 14.34 -6.82
C ALA A 296 17.79 12.87 -6.84
N ARG A 297 18.08 12.32 -8.03
CA ARG A 297 18.66 10.98 -8.17
C ARG A 297 20.10 10.90 -7.69
N TYR A 298 20.93 11.88 -8.06
CA TYR A 298 22.36 11.90 -7.71
C TYR A 298 22.60 11.87 -6.19
N PHE A 299 21.76 12.58 -5.43
CA PHE A 299 21.80 12.61 -3.96
C PHE A 299 20.91 11.55 -3.31
N GLU A 300 20.28 10.67 -4.09
CA GLU A 300 19.51 9.53 -3.60
C GLU A 300 18.45 9.96 -2.55
N LEU A 301 17.65 10.99 -2.90
CA LEU A 301 16.68 11.56 -1.95
C LEU A 301 15.68 10.51 -1.45
N GLU A 302 15.68 10.28 -0.14
CA GLU A 302 14.71 9.39 0.52
C GLU A 302 13.45 10.13 0.99
N THR A 303 13.61 11.40 1.40
CA THR A 303 12.57 12.20 2.04
C THR A 303 12.58 13.64 1.56
N ILE A 304 11.46 14.34 1.74
CA ILE A 304 11.36 15.79 1.61
C ILE A 304 10.74 16.41 2.87
N PRO A 305 11.22 17.57 3.34
CA PRO A 305 12.31 18.38 2.78
C PRO A 305 13.69 17.73 2.96
N THR A 306 14.59 18.00 2.02
CA THR A 306 16.00 17.64 2.15
C THR A 306 16.89 18.86 1.89
N LEU A 307 17.85 19.09 2.78
CA LEU A 307 18.89 20.10 2.60
C LEU A 307 20.27 19.43 2.57
N VAL A 308 20.79 19.20 1.37
CA VAL A 308 22.16 18.68 1.18
C VAL A 308 23.15 19.81 1.41
N VAL A 309 24.16 19.63 2.25
CA VAL A 309 25.20 20.64 2.47
C VAL A 309 26.46 20.29 1.68
N ILE A 310 26.85 21.18 0.78
CA ILE A 310 28.12 21.16 0.07
C ILE A 310 29.09 22.07 0.80
N GLY A 311 30.24 21.54 1.19
CA GLY A 311 31.32 22.27 1.84
C GLY A 311 32.00 23.27 0.91
N GLN A 312 32.83 24.13 1.48
CA GLN A 312 33.60 25.15 0.73
C GLN A 312 34.58 24.55 -0.27
N ASP A 313 34.98 23.28 -0.07
CA ASP A 313 35.81 22.50 -0.98
C ASP A 313 35.03 21.89 -2.16
N GLY A 314 33.71 22.13 -2.22
CA GLY A 314 32.82 21.62 -3.25
C GLY A 314 32.35 20.17 -3.02
N LYS A 315 32.72 19.54 -1.90
CA LYS A 315 32.32 18.18 -1.55
C LYS A 315 31.10 18.17 -0.66
N THR A 316 30.32 17.10 -0.73
CA THR A 316 29.15 16.88 0.12
C THR A 316 29.62 16.68 1.56
N LEU A 317 29.26 17.63 2.42
CA LEU A 317 29.56 17.61 3.85
C LEU A 317 28.50 16.80 4.62
N ASN A 318 27.24 16.97 4.25
CA ASN A 318 26.13 16.24 4.86
C ASN A 318 25.00 16.02 3.84
N PRO A 319 24.47 14.78 3.71
CA PRO A 319 23.45 14.46 2.73
C PRO A 319 22.05 15.03 3.05
N ASN A 320 21.73 15.28 4.32
CA ASN A 320 20.50 15.96 4.71
C ASN A 320 20.60 16.55 6.12
N VAL A 321 20.62 17.88 6.23
CA VAL A 321 20.67 18.57 7.54
C VAL A 321 19.31 19.09 8.00
N ALA A 322 18.21 18.73 7.34
CA ALA A 322 16.88 19.24 7.68
C ALA A 322 16.57 19.01 9.17
N GLU A 323 16.61 17.77 9.66
CA GLU A 323 16.34 17.44 11.06
C GLU A 323 17.26 18.18 12.04
N LEU A 324 18.54 18.31 11.71
CA LEU A 324 19.51 19.03 12.55
C LEU A 324 19.14 20.51 12.72
N ILE A 325 18.67 21.16 11.65
CA ILE A 325 18.20 22.54 11.71
C ILE A 325 16.90 22.63 12.51
N GLU A 326 16.02 21.63 12.42
CA GLU A 326 14.79 21.59 13.20
C GLU A 326 15.05 21.47 14.70
N ASP A 327 16.03 20.66 15.08
CA ASP A 327 16.35 20.37 16.49
C ASP A 327 17.26 21.42 17.14
N HIS A 328 18.21 21.98 16.37
CA HIS A 328 19.27 22.82 16.91
C HIS A 328 19.34 24.23 16.31
N GLY A 329 18.58 24.51 15.25
CA GLY A 329 18.61 25.81 14.57
C GLY A 329 20.02 26.20 14.15
N ILE A 330 20.43 27.43 14.49
CA ILE A 330 21.76 27.95 14.12
C ILE A 330 22.92 27.20 14.78
N GLU A 331 22.69 26.52 15.92
CA GLU A 331 23.75 25.76 16.60
C GLU A 331 24.16 24.50 15.82
N ALA A 332 23.38 24.09 14.82
CA ALA A 332 23.75 23.02 13.89
C ALA A 332 24.90 23.42 12.95
N TYR A 333 25.09 24.72 12.69
CA TYR A 333 26.18 25.22 11.85
C TYR A 333 27.54 25.02 12.57
N PRO A 334 28.62 24.58 11.89
CA PRO A 334 28.80 24.49 10.42
C PRO A 334 28.44 23.14 9.78
N PHE A 335 27.58 22.33 10.39
CA PHE A 335 27.15 21.02 9.87
C PHE A 335 28.30 20.02 9.60
N THR A 336 29.47 20.25 10.20
CA THR A 336 30.61 19.33 10.12
C THR A 336 30.40 18.14 11.04
N GLN A 337 31.01 17.00 10.73
CA GLN A 337 30.93 15.81 11.58
C GLN A 337 31.36 16.11 13.03
N GLU A 338 32.38 16.95 13.23
CA GLU A 338 32.84 17.40 14.55
C GLU A 338 31.75 18.15 15.32
N LYS A 339 30.98 19.02 14.65
CA LYS A 339 29.88 19.74 15.28
C LYS A 339 28.71 18.81 15.59
N LEU A 340 28.43 17.83 14.73
CA LEU A 340 27.41 16.82 15.00
C LEU A 340 27.80 15.98 16.22
N ASP A 341 29.06 15.58 16.33
CA ASP A 341 29.57 14.85 17.50
C ASP A 341 29.49 15.68 18.78
N GLU A 342 29.70 17.00 18.70
CA GLU A 342 29.51 17.93 19.81
C GLU A 342 28.03 18.00 20.24
N LEU A 343 27.11 18.22 19.30
CA LEU A 343 25.68 18.29 19.57
C LEU A 343 25.15 16.97 20.17
N ALA A 344 25.60 15.83 19.63
CA ALA A 344 25.26 14.52 20.17
C ALA A 344 25.77 14.34 21.61
N LYS A 345 26.96 14.85 21.95
CA LYS A 345 27.46 14.84 23.34
C LYS A 345 26.61 15.73 24.25
N ILE A 346 26.20 16.90 23.78
CA ILE A 346 25.32 17.81 24.54
C ILE A 346 23.96 17.15 24.78
N GLU A 347 23.36 16.55 23.76
CA GLU A 347 22.08 15.86 23.88
C GLU A 347 22.19 14.65 24.82
N LYS A 348 23.24 13.85 24.69
CA LYS A 348 23.53 12.74 25.61
C LYS A 348 23.65 13.24 27.05
N ALA A 349 24.38 14.32 27.31
CA ALA A 349 24.52 14.90 28.65
C ALA A 349 23.18 15.44 29.18
N LYS A 350 22.32 16.01 28.33
CA LYS A 350 20.95 16.43 28.69
C LYS A 350 20.08 15.22 29.05
N LEU A 351 20.18 14.12 28.32
CA LEU A 351 19.45 12.87 28.61
C LEU A 351 19.95 12.18 29.88
N GLU A 352 21.26 12.27 30.15
CA GLU A 352 21.87 11.72 31.37
C GLU A 352 21.51 12.53 32.62
N SER A 353 21.34 13.85 32.49
CA SER A 353 20.94 14.75 33.59
C SER A 353 19.42 14.91 33.74
N GLN A 354 18.62 14.25 32.90
CA GLN A 354 17.16 14.32 32.95
C GLN A 354 16.62 13.74 34.27
N THR A 355 15.83 14.53 34.98
CA THR A 355 15.02 14.11 36.15
C THR A 355 13.53 14.11 35.81
N LEU A 356 12.71 13.51 36.65
CA LEU A 356 11.25 13.48 36.45
C LEU A 356 10.67 14.89 36.51
N GLU A 357 11.18 15.71 37.41
CA GLU A 357 10.80 17.10 37.60
C GLU A 357 11.16 17.93 36.36
N SER A 358 12.33 17.71 35.75
CA SER A 358 12.71 18.39 34.49
C SER A 358 11.81 18.04 33.29
N VAL A 359 10.99 16.99 33.43
CA VAL A 359 10.02 16.54 32.42
C VAL A 359 8.62 17.06 32.74
N LEU A 360 8.20 16.98 34.00
CA LEU A 360 6.80 17.18 34.41
C LEU A 360 6.53 18.47 35.19
N VAL A 361 7.54 19.26 35.57
CA VAL A 361 7.34 20.54 36.27
C VAL A 361 7.54 21.69 35.29
N ASP A 362 6.57 22.61 35.23
CA ASP A 362 6.65 23.85 34.45
C ASP A 362 6.10 25.02 35.28
N GLY A 363 6.99 25.87 35.81
CA GLY A 363 6.64 26.95 36.72
C GLY A 363 5.89 26.45 37.97
N GLU A 364 4.67 26.93 38.17
CA GLU A 364 3.79 26.52 39.28
C GLU A 364 3.03 25.20 39.01
N ASN A 365 3.13 24.63 37.80
CA ASN A 365 2.49 23.37 37.46
C ASN A 365 3.40 22.20 37.85
N ASP A 366 3.43 21.89 39.15
CA ASP A 366 4.26 20.84 39.76
C ASP A 366 3.48 19.57 40.16
N PHE A 367 2.25 19.40 39.65
CA PHE A 367 1.34 18.34 40.03
C PHE A 367 0.70 17.63 38.82
N VAL A 368 0.14 16.45 39.05
CA VAL A 368 -0.80 15.75 38.16
C VAL A 368 -2.12 15.52 38.91
N ILE A 369 -3.18 15.07 38.25
CA ILE A 369 -4.47 14.79 38.89
C ILE A 369 -4.73 13.29 39.02
N ASP A 370 -5.35 12.90 40.12
CA ASP A 370 -5.88 11.55 40.31
C ASP A 370 -7.33 11.42 39.82
N LYS A 371 -7.95 10.27 40.09
CA LYS A 371 -9.35 9.97 39.71
C LYS A 371 -10.41 10.79 40.46
N SER A 372 -10.05 11.41 41.58
CA SER A 372 -10.92 12.33 42.33
C SER A 372 -10.76 13.78 41.88
N GLY A 373 -9.81 14.06 40.97
CA GLY A 373 -9.41 15.42 40.62
C GLY A 373 -8.45 16.06 41.63
N SER A 374 -7.98 15.31 42.63
CA SER A 374 -7.02 15.81 43.61
C SER A 374 -5.64 15.97 43.00
N ARG A 375 -4.92 17.01 43.43
CA ARG A 375 -3.55 17.30 42.98
C ARG A 375 -2.57 16.35 43.65
N VAL A 376 -1.82 15.61 42.85
CA VAL A 376 -0.72 14.74 43.25
C VAL A 376 0.60 15.43 42.85
N PRO A 377 1.44 15.87 43.80
CA PRO A 377 2.72 16.49 43.48
C PRO A 377 3.64 15.55 42.68
N VAL A 378 4.34 16.08 41.68
CA VAL A 378 5.33 15.34 40.86
C VAL A 378 6.45 14.78 41.74
N SER A 379 6.84 15.48 42.80
CA SER A 379 7.82 15.01 43.79
C SER A 379 7.41 13.67 44.45
N GLY A 380 6.11 13.39 44.58
CA GLY A 380 5.59 12.11 45.08
C GLY A 380 5.65 10.96 44.07
N LEU A 381 6.05 11.24 42.83
CA LEU A 381 6.22 10.26 41.76
C LEU A 381 7.69 9.91 41.49
N VAL A 382 8.63 10.68 42.07
CA VAL A 382 10.08 10.42 41.97
C VAL A 382 10.41 9.02 42.49
N GLY A 383 11.27 8.30 41.80
CA GLY A 383 11.62 6.91 42.13
C GLY A 383 10.65 5.87 41.57
N LYS A 384 9.54 6.27 40.93
CA LYS A 384 8.63 5.34 40.24
C LYS A 384 8.97 5.24 38.75
N ASN A 385 8.62 4.12 38.15
CA ASN A 385 8.55 4.02 36.70
C ASN A 385 7.26 4.66 36.20
N ILE A 386 7.35 5.57 35.24
CA ILE A 386 6.22 6.35 34.73
C ILE A 386 6.05 6.07 33.24
N LEU A 387 4.82 5.76 32.82
CA LEU A 387 4.44 5.86 31.41
C LEU A 387 3.70 7.15 31.15
N LEU A 388 4.18 7.96 30.21
CA LEU A 388 3.46 9.10 29.66
C LEU A 388 2.61 8.61 28.49
N TYR A 389 1.29 8.62 28.62
CA TYR A 389 0.35 8.07 27.64
C TYR A 389 -0.37 9.18 26.89
N PHE A 390 0.06 9.44 25.64
CA PHE A 390 -0.54 10.43 24.76
C PHE A 390 -1.67 9.78 23.96
N SER A 391 -2.91 10.25 24.15
CA SER A 391 -4.09 9.59 23.59
C SER A 391 -5.30 10.54 23.52
N ALA A 392 -6.34 10.14 22.80
CA ALA A 392 -7.62 10.85 22.76
C ALA A 392 -8.79 9.90 22.51
N GLN A 393 -9.99 10.30 22.95
CA GLN A 393 -11.23 9.53 22.78
C GLN A 393 -11.61 9.40 21.32
N TRP A 394 -11.49 10.49 20.54
CA TRP A 394 -11.88 10.52 19.12
C TRP A 394 -11.04 9.58 18.24
N CYS A 395 -9.86 9.19 18.71
CA CYS A 395 -8.89 8.41 17.94
C CYS A 395 -9.14 6.87 18.03
N PRO A 396 -9.52 6.19 16.93
CA PRO A 396 -9.78 4.74 16.96
C PRO A 396 -8.61 3.87 17.44
N PRO A 397 -7.35 4.06 16.99
CA PRO A 397 -6.24 3.26 17.50
C PRO A 397 -5.93 3.52 18.99
N CYS A 398 -6.33 4.67 19.56
CA CYS A 398 -6.29 4.93 21.01
C CYS A 398 -7.24 4.02 21.77
N ARG A 399 -8.51 4.00 21.35
CA ARG A 399 -9.53 3.14 21.96
C ARG A 399 -9.18 1.66 21.85
N ALA A 400 -8.59 1.23 20.72
CA ALA A 400 -8.15 -0.14 20.54
C ALA A 400 -6.96 -0.53 21.45
N PHE A 401 -6.09 0.41 21.80
CA PHE A 401 -4.93 0.16 22.64
C PHE A 401 -5.23 0.25 24.14
N LEU A 402 -6.19 1.07 24.55
CA LEU A 402 -6.51 1.32 25.95
C LEU A 402 -6.74 0.02 26.77
N PRO A 403 -7.56 -0.96 26.32
CA PRO A 403 -7.76 -2.21 27.07
C PRO A 403 -6.46 -3.00 27.28
N LYS A 404 -5.54 -2.96 26.31
CA LYS A 404 -4.24 -3.63 26.41
C LYS A 404 -3.36 -2.96 27.47
N LEU A 405 -3.35 -1.63 27.49
CA LEU A 405 -2.61 -0.86 28.49
C LEU A 405 -3.19 -1.05 29.90
N ILE A 406 -4.52 -1.05 30.07
CA ILE A 406 -5.19 -1.33 31.34
C ILE A 406 -4.79 -2.71 31.88
N LYS A 407 -4.82 -3.75 31.02
CA LYS A 407 -4.40 -5.09 31.41
C LYS A 407 -2.94 -5.14 31.85
N ALA A 408 -2.04 -4.48 31.11
CA ALA A 408 -0.63 -4.40 31.46
C ALA A 408 -0.44 -3.66 32.80
N TYR A 409 -1.14 -2.53 32.98
CA TYR A 409 -1.11 -1.72 34.20
C TYR A 409 -1.45 -2.56 35.44
N HIS A 410 -2.59 -3.26 35.43
CA HIS A 410 -2.97 -4.09 36.57
C HIS A 410 -1.97 -5.22 36.85
N THR A 411 -1.43 -5.84 35.79
CA THR A 411 -0.44 -6.92 35.93
C THR A 411 0.87 -6.42 36.55
N ILE A 412 1.33 -5.22 36.16
CA ILE A 412 2.54 -4.60 36.72
C ILE A 412 2.29 -4.14 38.16
N LYS A 413 1.17 -3.44 38.42
CA LYS A 413 0.81 -2.95 39.76
C LYS A 413 0.60 -4.09 40.76
N ALA A 414 0.16 -5.26 40.32
CA ALA A 414 0.04 -6.44 41.16
C ALA A 414 1.40 -6.96 41.68
N LYS A 415 2.50 -6.66 40.99
CA LYS A 415 3.87 -7.04 41.39
C LYS A 415 4.54 -6.00 42.29
N GLY A 416 4.00 -4.77 42.38
CA GLY A 416 4.53 -3.70 43.21
C GLY A 416 3.96 -2.32 42.88
N SER A 417 4.13 -1.35 43.79
CA SER A 417 3.56 0.00 43.67
C SER A 417 4.44 1.02 42.94
N ALA A 418 5.67 0.67 42.58
CA ALA A 418 6.66 1.55 41.95
C ALA A 418 6.46 1.73 40.42
N PHE A 419 5.19 1.83 40.00
CA PHE A 419 4.77 2.02 38.61
C PHE A 419 3.52 2.90 38.56
N GLU A 420 3.47 3.84 37.61
CA GLU A 420 2.29 4.65 37.35
C GLU A 420 2.18 5.05 35.87
N VAL A 421 0.97 5.40 35.43
CA VAL A 421 0.71 5.96 34.10
C VAL A 421 0.16 7.39 34.27
N ILE A 422 0.59 8.31 33.40
CA ILE A 422 0.07 9.68 33.33
C ILE A 422 -0.54 9.87 31.95
N PHE A 423 -1.85 10.02 31.91
CA PHE A 423 -2.60 10.34 30.70
C PHE A 423 -2.37 11.79 30.28
N ILE A 424 -2.03 11.99 29.01
CA ILE A 424 -1.83 13.28 28.36
C ILE A 424 -2.83 13.35 27.21
N SER A 425 -3.89 14.12 27.41
CA SER A 425 -5.03 14.13 26.49
C SER A 425 -4.82 14.99 25.25
N SER A 426 -5.24 14.45 24.11
CA SER A 426 -5.40 15.15 22.84
C SER A 426 -6.87 15.42 22.49
N ASP A 427 -7.76 15.33 23.46
CA ASP A 427 -9.17 15.69 23.32
C ASP A 427 -9.36 17.20 23.15
N SER A 428 -10.50 17.59 22.56
CA SER A 428 -10.82 18.98 22.20
C SER A 428 -11.47 19.77 23.33
N ASP A 429 -12.06 19.09 24.31
CA ASP A 429 -12.86 19.70 25.36
C ASP A 429 -12.83 18.87 26.65
N GLN A 430 -13.24 19.51 27.76
CA GLN A 430 -13.24 18.90 29.09
C GLN A 430 -14.17 17.69 29.18
N SER A 431 -15.31 17.69 28.47
CA SER A 431 -16.31 16.62 28.57
C SER A 431 -15.80 15.32 27.95
N THR A 432 -15.22 15.40 26.76
CA THR A 432 -14.60 14.24 26.08
C THR A 432 -13.39 13.72 26.85
N PHE A 433 -12.60 14.63 27.44
CA PHE A 433 -11.54 14.26 28.38
C PHE A 433 -12.08 13.46 29.58
N ASP A 434 -13.10 13.97 30.27
CA ASP A 434 -13.64 13.36 31.48
C ASP A 434 -14.25 11.98 31.19
N GLU A 435 -15.01 11.85 30.08
CA GLU A 435 -15.61 10.59 29.65
C GLU A 435 -14.54 9.52 29.41
N PHE A 436 -13.53 9.84 28.62
CA PHE A 436 -12.49 8.88 28.27
C PHE A 436 -11.53 8.58 29.42
N TYR A 437 -11.17 9.60 30.21
CA TYR A 437 -10.36 9.43 31.41
C TYR A 437 -11.10 8.58 32.45
N SER A 438 -12.44 8.59 32.49
CA SER A 438 -13.23 7.77 33.42
C SER A 438 -12.91 6.28 33.32
N GLU A 439 -12.60 5.78 32.12
CA GLU A 439 -12.24 4.37 31.84
C GLU A 439 -10.84 3.98 32.35
N MET A 440 -9.98 4.97 32.66
CA MET A 440 -8.58 4.74 32.99
C MET A 440 -8.34 4.62 34.50
N PRO A 441 -7.49 3.69 34.99
CA PRO A 441 -7.24 3.50 36.43
C PRO A 441 -6.07 4.32 37.00
N TRP A 442 -5.52 5.27 36.25
CA TRP A 442 -4.25 5.96 36.54
C TRP A 442 -4.38 7.49 36.59
N LEU A 443 -3.26 8.21 36.69
CA LEU A 443 -3.21 9.68 36.81
C LEU A 443 -3.33 10.38 35.45
N ALA A 444 -3.58 11.69 35.45
CA ALA A 444 -3.58 12.51 34.22
C ALA A 444 -2.94 13.88 34.42
N LEU A 445 -2.50 14.51 33.33
CA LEU A 445 -2.40 15.97 33.31
C LEU A 445 -3.81 16.58 33.28
N PRO A 446 -4.04 17.72 33.94
CA PRO A 446 -5.27 18.48 33.75
C PRO A 446 -5.56 18.73 32.27
N PHE A 447 -6.84 18.78 31.90
CA PHE A 447 -7.22 19.19 30.56
C PHE A 447 -6.77 20.65 30.30
N GLY A 448 -6.28 20.92 29.09
CA GLY A 448 -5.75 22.22 28.70
C GLY A 448 -4.36 22.57 29.27
N ASP A 449 -3.68 21.65 29.96
CA ASP A 449 -2.36 21.89 30.54
C ASP A 449 -1.29 22.16 29.47
N GLY A 450 -0.58 23.29 29.60
CA GLY A 450 0.46 23.74 28.67
C GLY A 450 1.66 22.80 28.56
N ARG A 451 1.90 21.96 29.58
CA ARG A 451 2.95 20.93 29.55
C ARG A 451 2.71 19.92 28.43
N LYS A 452 1.48 19.72 27.96
CA LYS A 452 1.19 18.87 26.80
C LYS A 452 2.01 19.29 25.57
N GLN A 453 2.03 20.58 25.21
CA GLN A 453 2.77 21.03 24.04
C GLN A 453 4.28 20.88 24.23
N ILE A 454 4.78 21.13 25.45
CA ILE A 454 6.19 20.95 25.81
C ILE A 454 6.59 19.47 25.66
N LEU A 455 5.79 18.56 26.20
CA LEU A 455 6.02 17.12 26.17
C LEU A 455 5.93 16.56 24.74
N ASN A 456 4.96 17.00 23.94
CA ASN A 456 4.86 16.63 22.52
C ASN A 456 6.13 16.99 21.76
N ARG A 457 6.65 18.21 21.95
CA ARG A 457 7.91 18.65 21.32
C ARG A 457 9.12 17.87 21.84
N LYS A 458 9.25 17.75 23.16
CA LYS A 458 10.39 17.06 23.81
C LYS A 458 10.52 15.61 23.36
N PHE A 459 9.40 14.92 23.20
CA PHE A 459 9.37 13.51 22.81
C PHE A 459 9.12 13.28 21.32
N LYS A 460 9.04 14.35 20.50
CA LYS A 460 8.74 14.28 19.06
C LYS A 460 7.48 13.42 18.79
N ILE A 461 6.38 13.71 19.49
CA ILE A 461 5.13 12.96 19.33
C ILE A 461 4.42 13.40 18.04
N GLU A 462 4.55 12.61 16.99
CA GLU A 462 3.96 12.87 15.66
C GLU A 462 2.53 12.34 15.53
N GLY A 463 2.17 11.31 16.30
CA GLY A 463 0.88 10.65 16.23
C GLY A 463 0.46 10.04 17.56
N ILE A 464 -0.85 9.81 17.71
CA ILE A 464 -1.42 9.12 18.87
C ILE A 464 -2.04 7.79 18.42
N PRO A 465 -1.93 6.73 19.24
CA PRO A 465 -1.46 6.74 20.63
C PRO A 465 0.06 6.68 20.67
N ALA A 466 0.67 7.39 21.61
CA ALA A 466 2.10 7.29 21.89
C ALA A 466 2.33 7.01 23.37
N THR A 467 3.43 6.32 23.71
CA THR A 467 3.75 6.01 25.10
C THR A 467 5.24 6.09 25.34
N VAL A 468 5.65 6.96 26.26
CA VAL A 468 7.05 7.15 26.65
C VAL A 468 7.27 6.55 28.03
N ALA A 469 8.30 5.73 28.21
CA ALA A 469 8.68 5.18 29.50
C ALA A 469 9.79 6.00 30.15
N ILE A 470 9.55 6.45 31.37
CA ILE A 470 10.49 7.15 32.25
C ILE A 470 10.83 6.24 33.42
N GLY A 471 12.12 6.05 33.69
CA GLY A 471 12.61 5.21 34.77
C GLY A 471 12.56 5.87 36.13
N PRO A 472 12.91 5.13 37.20
CA PRO A 472 12.86 5.63 38.57
C PRO A 472 13.81 6.81 38.82
N SER A 473 14.89 6.93 38.05
CA SER A 473 15.80 8.08 38.11
C SER A 473 15.24 9.35 37.44
N GLY A 474 14.08 9.27 36.80
CA GLY A 474 13.53 10.35 35.98
C GLY A 474 14.07 10.41 34.55
N ARG A 475 14.94 9.49 34.17
CA ARG A 475 15.51 9.39 32.81
C ARG A 475 14.55 8.69 31.85
N THR A 476 14.50 9.15 30.61
CA THR A 476 13.75 8.48 29.54
C THR A 476 14.42 7.17 29.22
N ILE A 477 13.65 6.08 29.32
CA ILE A 477 14.11 4.74 28.97
C ILE A 477 13.84 4.46 27.49
N THR A 478 12.63 4.71 27.03
CA THR A 478 12.24 4.51 25.62
C THR A 478 11.06 5.41 25.24
N LYS A 479 11.05 5.92 24.01
CA LYS A 479 9.91 6.63 23.41
C LYS A 479 8.89 5.67 22.77
N GLU A 480 9.26 4.40 22.63
CA GLU A 480 8.50 3.35 21.93
C GLU A 480 7.79 2.37 22.88
N ALA A 481 7.47 2.80 24.11
CA ALA A 481 6.87 1.91 25.11
C ALA A 481 5.55 1.28 24.63
N ARG A 482 4.79 1.97 23.76
CA ARG A 482 3.59 1.43 23.11
C ARG A 482 3.90 0.18 22.29
N MET A 483 5.00 0.19 21.54
CA MET A 483 5.41 -0.93 20.69
C MET A 483 5.81 -2.12 21.56
N HIS A 484 6.61 -1.88 22.61
CA HIS A 484 7.00 -2.92 23.56
C HIS A 484 5.79 -3.51 24.31
N LEU A 485 4.84 -2.69 24.74
CA LEU A 485 3.59 -3.15 25.37
C LEU A 485 2.70 -3.95 24.41
N THR A 486 2.67 -3.57 23.13
CA THR A 486 1.94 -4.32 22.11
C THR A 486 2.56 -5.69 21.86
N ALA A 487 3.90 -5.76 21.85
CA ALA A 487 4.66 -6.97 21.60
C ALA A 487 4.68 -7.93 22.80
N TYR A 488 4.95 -7.41 24.00
CA TYR A 488 5.29 -8.20 25.19
C TYR A 488 4.28 -8.03 26.34
N GLY A 489 3.29 -7.15 26.20
CA GLY A 489 2.33 -6.86 27.27
C GLY A 489 3.04 -6.36 28.53
N ALA A 490 2.60 -6.87 29.69
CA ALA A 490 3.19 -6.52 30.98
C ALA A 490 4.65 -6.96 31.15
N ASP A 491 5.10 -7.94 30.38
CA ASP A 491 6.48 -8.45 30.46
C ASP A 491 7.48 -7.47 29.86
N ALA A 492 7.02 -6.47 29.09
CA ALA A 492 7.87 -5.36 28.64
C ALA A 492 8.47 -4.56 29.82
N PHE A 493 7.82 -4.55 30.99
CA PHE A 493 8.30 -3.88 32.18
C PHE A 493 9.43 -4.71 32.84
N PRO A 494 10.57 -4.10 33.23
CA PRO A 494 10.80 -2.67 33.51
C PRO A 494 11.31 -1.78 32.35
N PHE A 495 11.01 -2.09 31.09
CA PHE A 495 11.35 -1.32 29.87
C PHE A 495 12.83 -0.98 29.66
N THR A 496 13.75 -1.38 30.55
CA THR A 496 15.17 -1.07 30.43
C THR A 496 15.74 -1.66 29.14
N GLU A 497 16.75 -1.00 28.58
CA GLU A 497 17.39 -1.43 27.33
C GLU A 497 17.87 -2.88 27.43
N GLU A 498 18.48 -3.26 28.56
CA GLU A 498 18.95 -4.62 28.80
C GLU A 498 17.80 -5.64 28.85
N HIS A 499 16.67 -5.29 29.48
CA HIS A 499 15.52 -6.18 29.60
C HIS A 499 14.80 -6.35 28.27
N LEU A 500 14.58 -5.25 27.54
CA LEU A 500 13.98 -5.29 26.21
C LEU A 500 14.85 -6.08 25.23
N LYS A 501 16.18 -5.90 25.28
CA LYS A 501 17.13 -6.70 24.49
C LYS A 501 17.05 -8.18 24.82
N GLN A 502 16.91 -8.54 26.10
CA GLN A 502 16.71 -9.94 26.50
C GLN A 502 15.41 -10.52 25.91
N LEU A 503 14.29 -9.79 25.98
CA LEU A 503 13.02 -10.23 25.39
C LEU A 503 13.12 -10.40 23.87
N GLU A 504 13.82 -9.48 23.18
CA GLU A 504 14.09 -9.58 21.76
C GLU A 504 14.95 -10.81 21.44
N GLU A 505 16.05 -11.04 22.16
CA GLU A 505 16.89 -12.21 21.99
C GLU A 505 16.13 -13.52 22.26
N GLU A 506 15.24 -13.56 23.25
CA GLU A 506 14.37 -14.69 23.51
C GLU A 506 13.42 -14.97 22.34
N ILE A 507 12.85 -13.93 21.74
CA ILE A 507 11.98 -14.07 20.59
C ILE A 507 12.77 -14.47 19.35
N GLU A 508 13.98 -13.96 19.15
CA GLU A 508 14.90 -14.39 18.09
C GLU A 508 15.25 -15.88 18.25
N LYS A 509 15.52 -16.34 19.48
CA LYS A 509 15.75 -17.76 19.79
C LYS A 509 14.50 -18.60 19.48
N LYS A 510 13.31 -18.14 19.88
CA LYS A 510 12.05 -18.81 19.53
C LYS A 510 11.82 -18.83 18.03
N ALA A 511 12.10 -17.72 17.34
CA ALA A 511 11.95 -17.58 15.91
C ALA A 511 12.83 -18.58 15.16
N LYS A 512 14.07 -18.82 15.58
CA LYS A 512 14.94 -19.88 15.02
C LYS A 512 14.32 -21.28 15.08
N GLY A 513 13.49 -21.55 16.09
CA GLY A 513 12.75 -22.81 16.22
C GLY A 513 11.43 -22.86 15.44
N TRP A 514 10.99 -21.74 14.87
CA TRP A 514 9.80 -21.68 14.01
C TRP A 514 10.13 -22.11 12.58
N PRO A 515 9.19 -22.69 11.83
CA PRO A 515 9.37 -22.97 10.41
C PRO A 515 9.61 -21.67 9.62
N GLU A 516 10.42 -21.77 8.56
CA GLU A 516 10.72 -20.64 7.66
C GLU A 516 9.52 -20.28 6.77
N LYS A 517 8.73 -21.29 6.38
CA LYS A 517 7.51 -21.16 5.61
C LYS A 517 6.36 -21.90 6.29
N VAL A 518 5.17 -21.32 6.28
CA VAL A 518 3.95 -21.92 6.82
C VAL A 518 2.82 -21.80 5.81
N LYS A 519 2.24 -22.95 5.44
CA LYS A 519 0.95 -22.97 4.76
C LYS A 519 -0.16 -22.83 5.80
N HIS A 520 -1.03 -21.84 5.65
CA HIS A 520 -2.04 -21.52 6.65
C HIS A 520 -3.45 -21.56 6.07
N GLU A 521 -4.44 -22.05 6.82
CA GLU A 521 -5.82 -22.24 6.32
C GLU A 521 -6.51 -20.92 5.90
N LEU A 522 -6.10 -19.80 6.50
CA LEU A 522 -6.60 -18.46 6.14
C LEU A 522 -5.95 -17.89 4.86
N HIS A 523 -4.88 -18.53 4.38
CA HIS A 523 -4.13 -18.13 3.20
C HIS A 523 -3.49 -19.37 2.52
N SER A 524 -4.29 -20.06 1.70
CA SER A 524 -3.95 -21.36 1.11
C SER A 524 -3.13 -21.29 -0.18
N GLU A 525 -3.22 -20.16 -0.89
CA GLU A 525 -2.65 -19.99 -2.24
C GLU A 525 -1.12 -19.86 -2.20
N HIS A 526 -0.59 -19.14 -1.22
CA HIS A 526 0.86 -18.95 -1.03
C HIS A 526 1.30 -19.32 0.38
N GLU A 527 2.54 -19.78 0.50
CA GLU A 527 3.14 -20.02 1.81
C GLU A 527 3.53 -18.69 2.46
N LEU A 528 3.22 -18.54 3.74
CA LEU A 528 3.65 -17.40 4.52
C LEU A 528 5.09 -17.57 4.94
N ILE A 529 5.93 -16.56 4.71
CA ILE A 529 7.35 -16.57 5.02
C ILE A 529 7.58 -15.86 6.35
N ARG A 530 8.34 -16.50 7.25
CA ARG A 530 8.75 -15.90 8.52
C ARG A 530 9.59 -14.65 8.27
N THR A 531 9.01 -13.48 8.50
CA THR A 531 9.58 -12.17 8.11
C THR A 531 9.64 -11.25 9.33
N LYS A 532 10.68 -10.42 9.43
CA LYS A 532 10.78 -9.40 10.48
C LYS A 532 10.13 -8.10 9.99
N ARG A 533 9.18 -7.57 10.75
CA ARG A 533 8.36 -6.39 10.43
C ARG A 533 8.49 -5.36 11.55
N SER A 534 8.59 -4.09 11.18
CA SER A 534 8.57 -2.96 12.13
C SER A 534 7.17 -2.68 12.69
N SER A 535 6.12 -2.99 11.93
CA SER A 535 4.73 -3.09 12.41
C SER A 535 3.90 -3.77 11.33
N TYR A 536 2.78 -4.38 11.71
CA TYR A 536 1.80 -4.95 10.78
C TYR A 536 0.45 -5.13 11.48
N ASN A 537 -0.62 -5.35 10.72
CA ASN A 537 -1.89 -5.83 11.25
C ASN A 537 -2.00 -7.31 10.93
N CYS A 538 -2.32 -8.13 11.92
CA CYS A 538 -2.47 -9.56 11.71
C CYS A 538 -3.83 -9.86 11.09
N ASP A 539 -3.87 -10.33 9.85
CA ASP A 539 -5.09 -10.69 9.13
C ASP A 539 -5.89 -11.82 9.81
N GLY A 540 -5.23 -12.60 10.67
CA GLY A 540 -5.87 -13.69 11.39
C GLY A 540 -6.68 -13.25 12.61
N CYS A 541 -6.27 -12.19 13.30
CA CYS A 541 -6.96 -11.72 14.51
C CYS A 541 -7.37 -10.25 14.48
N GLY A 542 -6.97 -9.49 13.46
CA GLY A 542 -7.21 -8.05 13.32
C GLY A 542 -6.40 -7.18 14.27
N GLU A 543 -5.53 -7.76 15.10
CA GLU A 543 -4.70 -6.98 16.03
C GLU A 543 -3.35 -6.59 15.41
N SER A 544 -2.84 -5.43 15.79
CA SER A 544 -1.49 -5.00 15.44
C SER A 544 -0.41 -5.97 15.99
N GLY A 545 0.66 -6.12 15.23
CA GLY A 545 1.84 -6.93 15.53
C GLY A 545 3.13 -6.15 15.35
N TYR A 546 4.19 -6.69 15.97
CA TYR A 546 5.53 -6.13 15.95
C TYR A 546 6.56 -7.26 15.83
N SER A 547 7.74 -6.97 15.28
CA SER A 547 8.83 -7.91 15.08
C SER A 547 8.45 -9.03 14.10
N TRP A 548 8.55 -10.30 14.49
CA TRP A 548 8.30 -11.41 13.57
C TRP A 548 6.83 -11.54 13.17
N SER A 549 6.59 -11.78 11.87
CA SER A 549 5.31 -12.19 11.28
C SER A 549 5.52 -13.39 10.35
N PHE A 550 4.41 -14.01 9.95
CA PHE A 550 4.34 -14.91 8.80
C PHE A 550 3.65 -14.14 7.68
N TYR A 551 4.43 -13.74 6.69
CA TYR A 551 4.05 -12.75 5.68
C TYR A 551 4.05 -13.36 4.27
N CYS A 552 3.01 -13.08 3.49
CA CYS A 552 3.00 -13.30 2.06
C CYS A 552 3.15 -11.95 1.34
N LYS A 553 4.25 -11.79 0.62
CA LYS A 553 4.53 -10.59 -0.18
C LYS A 553 3.55 -10.40 -1.34
N GLU A 554 3.09 -11.49 -1.94
CA GLU A 554 2.22 -11.45 -3.13
C GLU A 554 0.80 -10.98 -2.80
N CYS A 555 0.34 -11.23 -1.57
CA CYS A 555 -1.03 -10.94 -1.15
C CYS A 555 -1.12 -9.88 -0.05
N ASP A 556 0.02 -9.29 0.34
CA ASP A 556 0.17 -8.40 1.50
C ASP A 556 -0.59 -8.91 2.74
N PHE A 557 -0.29 -10.16 3.12
CA PHE A 557 -1.00 -10.88 4.17
C PHE A 557 -0.06 -11.24 5.31
N ASP A 558 -0.35 -10.79 6.52
CA ASP A 558 0.47 -10.95 7.71
C ASP A 558 -0.27 -11.72 8.81
N LEU A 559 0.39 -12.72 9.40
CA LEU A 559 -0.06 -13.35 10.63
C LEU A 559 0.96 -13.16 11.75
N HIS A 560 0.48 -12.94 12.97
CA HIS A 560 1.33 -13.12 14.15
C HIS A 560 1.90 -14.54 14.17
N PRO A 561 3.10 -14.76 14.72
CA PRO A 561 3.65 -16.09 14.93
C PRO A 561 2.68 -16.98 15.73
N LYS A 562 2.04 -16.45 16.77
CA LYS A 562 0.99 -17.17 17.53
C LYS A 562 -0.27 -17.49 16.72
N CYS A 563 -0.52 -16.76 15.64
CA CYS A 563 -1.67 -16.99 14.75
C CYS A 563 -1.33 -18.02 13.69
N ALA A 564 -0.12 -17.95 13.13
CA ALA A 564 0.38 -18.88 12.11
C ALA A 564 0.82 -20.24 12.65
N LEU A 565 1.46 -20.28 13.82
CA LEU A 565 2.17 -21.46 14.35
C LEU A 565 1.40 -22.27 15.36
N LYS A 566 0.13 -21.95 15.61
CA LYS A 566 -0.65 -22.49 16.72
C LYS A 566 -0.36 -23.96 17.01
N VAL A 567 0.48 -24.22 18.01
CA VAL A 567 0.69 -25.51 18.66
C VAL A 567 -0.69 -25.93 19.19
N ASP A 568 -1.23 -26.99 18.60
CA ASP A 568 -2.49 -27.66 18.96
C ASP A 568 -3.69 -26.75 19.26
N ILE A 569 -4.01 -25.87 18.31
CA ILE A 569 -5.37 -25.31 18.20
C ILE A 569 -6.22 -26.10 17.21
N VAL A 570 -5.74 -27.22 16.65
CA VAL A 570 -6.63 -28.18 15.99
C VAL A 570 -7.71 -28.67 16.97
N LEU A 571 -7.39 -28.84 18.27
CA LEU A 571 -8.36 -29.21 19.30
C LEU A 571 -9.27 -28.04 19.76
N LYS A 572 -8.80 -26.78 19.72
CA LYS A 572 -9.58 -25.60 20.15
C LYS A 572 -10.38 -24.94 19.03
N LEU A 573 -9.90 -24.93 17.78
CA LEU A 573 -10.72 -24.64 16.59
C LEU A 573 -11.74 -25.75 16.41
N GLN A 574 -11.40 -27.02 16.64
CA GLN A 574 -12.46 -28.03 16.75
C GLN A 574 -13.43 -27.72 17.88
N SER A 575 -13.06 -27.07 19.00
CA SER A 575 -14.01 -26.69 20.04
C SER A 575 -14.83 -25.42 19.75
N ILE A 576 -14.29 -24.45 19.01
CA ILE A 576 -14.97 -23.18 18.64
C ILE A 576 -15.79 -23.37 17.37
N VAL A 577 -15.26 -24.12 16.40
CA VAL A 577 -16.01 -24.64 15.25
C VAL A 577 -16.97 -25.72 15.73
N ARG A 578 -16.70 -26.58 16.73
CA ARG A 578 -17.76 -27.37 17.38
C ARG A 578 -18.70 -26.53 18.19
N ARG A 579 -18.34 -25.41 18.82
CA ARG A 579 -19.28 -24.54 19.55
C ARG A 579 -20.18 -23.76 18.60
N PHE A 580 -19.64 -23.28 17.48
CA PHE A 580 -20.39 -22.63 16.43
C PHE A 580 -21.21 -23.67 15.66
N LEU A 581 -20.64 -24.82 15.26
CA LEU A 581 -21.40 -25.94 14.68
C LEU A 581 -22.34 -26.61 15.69
N SER A 582 -22.11 -26.51 17.00
CA SER A 582 -23.01 -26.97 18.09
C SER A 582 -24.16 -26.00 18.25
N PHE A 583 -23.88 -24.69 18.22
CA PHE A 583 -24.87 -23.63 18.16
C PHE A 583 -25.72 -23.73 16.88
N LEU A 584 -25.13 -24.21 15.77
CA LEU A 584 -25.81 -24.50 14.51
C LEU A 584 -26.37 -25.93 14.41
N LYS A 585 -26.15 -26.83 15.38
CA LYS A 585 -26.50 -28.27 15.30
C LYS A 585 -27.88 -28.61 15.82
N GLU A 586 -28.61 -27.65 16.38
CA GLU A 586 -29.92 -27.95 16.96
C GLU A 586 -31.10 -27.71 16.01
N ASN A 587 -30.92 -27.23 14.77
CA ASN A 587 -32.01 -27.09 13.80
C ASN A 587 -31.58 -27.30 12.33
N ALA A 588 -32.47 -27.86 11.50
CA ALA A 588 -32.22 -28.32 10.12
C ALA A 588 -32.03 -27.18 9.08
N TYR A 589 -31.36 -27.48 7.95
CA TYR A 589 -31.16 -26.63 6.74
C TYR A 589 -30.94 -25.11 6.97
N GLN A 590 -29.72 -24.64 6.76
CA GLN A 590 -29.35 -23.23 6.98
C GLN A 590 -28.99 -22.52 5.67
N LEU A 591 -29.47 -21.30 5.48
CA LEU A 591 -29.19 -20.47 4.31
C LEU A 591 -28.40 -19.23 4.72
N CYS A 592 -27.15 -19.10 4.27
CA CYS A 592 -26.33 -17.91 4.52
C CYS A 592 -26.54 -16.89 3.40
N GLN A 593 -26.84 -15.63 3.74
CA GLN A 593 -27.17 -14.62 2.75
C GLN A 593 -26.42 -13.31 2.87
N LYS A 594 -26.06 -12.73 1.72
CA LYS A 594 -25.35 -11.46 1.64
C LYS A 594 -26.17 -10.43 0.88
N ILE A 595 -26.69 -9.41 1.56
CA ILE A 595 -27.53 -8.33 0.99
C ILE A 595 -27.12 -6.94 1.55
N ALA A 596 -27.45 -5.86 0.83
CA ALA A 596 -27.20 -4.47 1.23
C ALA A 596 -28.35 -3.54 0.82
N GLN A 597 -28.64 -2.50 1.62
CA GLN A 597 -29.80 -1.61 1.41
C GLN A 597 -29.69 -0.81 0.12
N TRP A 598 -28.49 -0.33 -0.21
CA TRP A 598 -28.19 0.48 -1.40
C TRP A 598 -28.24 -0.32 -2.71
N CYS A 599 -28.38 -1.65 -2.64
CA CYS A 599 -28.29 -2.53 -3.80
C CYS A 599 -29.68 -2.87 -4.36
N PRO A 600 -30.06 -2.36 -5.55
CA PRO A 600 -31.39 -2.63 -6.13
C PRO A 600 -31.69 -4.13 -6.33
N PRO A 601 -30.75 -4.97 -6.80
CA PRO A 601 -30.93 -6.42 -6.83
C PRO A 601 -31.22 -7.07 -5.46
N CYS A 602 -30.63 -6.54 -4.37
CA CYS A 602 -30.89 -7.02 -3.01
C CYS A 602 -32.32 -6.69 -2.56
N ARG A 603 -32.78 -5.47 -2.84
CA ARG A 603 -34.15 -5.01 -2.53
C ARG A 603 -35.21 -5.79 -3.32
N ALA A 604 -34.90 -6.21 -4.56
CA ALA A 604 -35.78 -7.04 -5.37
C ALA A 604 -35.86 -8.51 -4.89
N PHE A 605 -34.79 -9.05 -4.30
CA PHE A 605 -34.74 -10.44 -3.82
C PHE A 605 -35.37 -10.62 -2.43
N LEU A 606 -35.23 -9.63 -1.54
CA LEU A 606 -35.65 -9.72 -0.15
C LEU A 606 -37.13 -10.11 0.05
N PRO A 607 -38.13 -9.52 -0.65
CA PRO A 607 -39.53 -9.92 -0.49
C PRO A 607 -39.80 -11.38 -0.86
N LYS A 608 -39.20 -11.86 -1.96
CA LYS A 608 -39.34 -13.26 -2.43
C LYS A 608 -38.81 -14.25 -1.40
N LEU A 609 -37.69 -13.89 -0.76
CA LEU A 609 -37.09 -14.70 0.27
C LEU A 609 -37.91 -14.71 1.57
N ILE A 610 -38.43 -13.56 1.98
CA ILE A 610 -39.31 -13.46 3.16
C ILE A 610 -40.53 -14.38 2.98
N GLU A 611 -41.13 -14.36 1.79
CA GLU A 611 -42.26 -15.23 1.44
C GLU A 611 -41.87 -16.72 1.47
N ALA A 612 -40.76 -17.09 0.84
CA ALA A 612 -40.27 -18.47 0.85
C ALA A 612 -39.96 -18.95 2.28
N TYR A 613 -39.26 -18.14 3.07
CA TYR A 613 -38.94 -18.43 4.47
C TYR A 613 -40.21 -18.66 5.30
N ARG A 614 -41.18 -17.73 5.25
CA ARG A 614 -42.45 -17.88 5.97
C ARG A 614 -43.22 -19.13 5.57
N THR A 615 -43.27 -19.43 4.27
CA THR A 615 -43.95 -20.61 3.74
C THR A 615 -43.29 -21.92 4.20
N ILE A 616 -41.95 -21.97 4.22
CA ILE A 616 -41.20 -23.13 4.69
C ILE A 616 -41.36 -23.31 6.20
N LYS A 617 -41.28 -22.23 7.00
CA LYS A 617 -41.49 -22.26 8.45
C LYS A 617 -42.91 -22.67 8.83
N ALA A 618 -43.93 -22.20 8.08
CA ALA A 618 -45.33 -22.55 8.32
C ALA A 618 -45.61 -24.05 8.15
N LYS A 619 -44.81 -24.77 7.35
CA LYS A 619 -44.87 -26.23 7.20
C LYS A 619 -44.19 -26.99 8.36
N GLY A 620 -43.77 -26.31 9.43
CA GLY A 620 -43.11 -26.91 10.59
C GLY A 620 -41.65 -27.32 10.33
N SER A 621 -41.03 -26.80 9.27
CA SER A 621 -39.64 -27.10 8.91
C SER A 621 -38.66 -26.39 9.85
N ALA A 622 -37.57 -27.08 10.21
CA ALA A 622 -36.50 -26.51 11.04
C ALA A 622 -35.53 -25.59 10.27
N PHE A 623 -35.87 -25.22 9.03
CA PHE A 623 -35.13 -24.27 8.16
C PHE A 623 -34.84 -22.94 8.85
N GLU A 624 -33.63 -22.40 8.65
CA GLU A 624 -33.22 -21.11 9.21
C GLU A 624 -32.37 -20.30 8.21
N VAL A 625 -32.46 -18.97 8.29
CA VAL A 625 -31.68 -18.05 7.45
C VAL A 625 -30.73 -17.25 8.33
N ILE A 626 -29.48 -17.10 7.89
CA ILE A 626 -28.46 -16.29 8.58
C ILE A 626 -28.03 -15.16 7.64
N PHE A 627 -28.40 -13.94 7.98
CA PHE A 627 -28.03 -12.72 7.27
C PHE A 627 -26.59 -12.31 7.57
N ILE A 628 -25.85 -11.97 6.52
CA ILE A 628 -24.47 -11.50 6.52
C ILE A 628 -24.44 -10.18 5.75
N SER A 629 -24.43 -9.06 6.47
CA SER A 629 -24.50 -7.74 5.84
C SER A 629 -23.26 -7.39 5.03
N SER A 630 -23.46 -6.67 3.93
CA SER A 630 -22.39 -6.00 3.16
C SER A 630 -22.35 -4.49 3.34
N ASP A 631 -23.14 -3.96 4.27
CA ASP A 631 -23.22 -2.53 4.55
C ASP A 631 -21.89 -2.04 5.14
N SER A 632 -21.62 -0.75 4.92
CA SER A 632 -20.38 -0.06 5.31
C SER A 632 -20.38 0.44 6.75
N ASP A 633 -21.57 0.57 7.36
CA ASP A 633 -21.76 1.14 8.69
C ASP A 633 -22.91 0.44 9.44
N GLN A 634 -22.86 0.56 10.77
CA GLN A 634 -23.78 -0.10 11.71
C GLN A 634 -25.22 0.40 11.56
N SER A 635 -25.41 1.69 11.26
CA SER A 635 -26.75 2.30 11.18
C SER A 635 -27.53 1.74 9.99
N THR A 636 -26.87 1.65 8.83
CA THR A 636 -27.45 1.05 7.62
C THR A 636 -27.75 -0.44 7.81
N PHE A 637 -26.91 -1.15 8.55
CA PHE A 637 -27.16 -2.55 8.93
C PHE A 637 -28.43 -2.69 9.79
N ASP A 638 -28.56 -1.89 10.85
CA ASP A 638 -29.68 -1.99 11.79
C ASP A 638 -31.02 -1.64 11.13
N GLU A 639 -31.04 -0.59 10.29
CA GLU A 639 -32.23 -0.19 9.53
C GLU A 639 -32.68 -1.32 8.59
N PHE A 640 -31.78 -1.86 7.78
CA PHE A 640 -32.11 -2.87 6.78
C PHE A 640 -32.43 -4.24 7.41
N TYR A 641 -31.74 -4.62 8.48
CA TYR A 641 -32.01 -5.86 9.21
C TYR A 641 -33.38 -5.86 9.90
N SER A 642 -33.91 -4.69 10.29
CA SER A 642 -35.22 -4.57 10.93
C SER A 642 -36.39 -5.13 10.09
N GLU A 643 -36.21 -5.22 8.76
CA GLU A 643 -37.19 -5.79 7.84
C GLU A 643 -37.17 -7.34 7.77
N MET A 644 -36.18 -8.00 8.40
CA MET A 644 -35.88 -9.43 8.21
C MET A 644 -36.40 -10.32 9.36
N PRO A 645 -37.09 -11.44 9.08
CA PRO A 645 -37.69 -12.32 10.10
C PRO A 645 -36.74 -13.44 10.60
N TRP A 646 -35.43 -13.33 10.40
CA TRP A 646 -34.43 -14.37 10.68
C TRP A 646 -33.17 -13.80 11.34
N LEU A 647 -32.22 -14.66 11.68
CA LEU A 647 -31.00 -14.28 12.43
C LEU A 647 -29.98 -13.55 11.55
N ALA A 648 -29.13 -12.72 12.15
CA ALA A 648 -27.98 -12.10 11.49
C ALA A 648 -26.66 -12.35 12.22
N LEU A 649 -25.55 -12.35 11.48
CA LEU A 649 -24.23 -12.12 12.04
C LEU A 649 -24.12 -10.64 12.47
N PRO A 650 -23.54 -10.35 13.65
CA PRO A 650 -23.32 -8.97 14.09
C PRO A 650 -22.53 -8.15 13.06
N PHE A 651 -22.84 -6.86 12.96
CA PHE A 651 -22.08 -5.94 12.13
C PHE A 651 -20.62 -5.85 12.63
N GLY A 652 -19.67 -5.85 11.69
CA GLY A 652 -18.22 -5.88 11.99
C GLY A 652 -17.66 -7.26 12.37
N ASP A 653 -18.47 -8.32 12.37
CA ASP A 653 -17.98 -9.66 12.70
C ASP A 653 -16.99 -10.19 11.65
N GLY A 654 -15.75 -10.47 12.07
CA GLY A 654 -14.66 -10.94 11.21
C GLY A 654 -14.92 -12.29 10.52
N ARG A 655 -15.95 -13.04 10.92
CA ARG A 655 -16.40 -14.25 10.22
C ARG A 655 -17.00 -13.93 8.85
N LYS A 656 -17.44 -12.68 8.60
CA LYS A 656 -17.93 -12.22 7.30
C LYS A 656 -16.90 -12.46 6.18
N GLN A 657 -15.65 -12.04 6.38
CA GLN A 657 -14.59 -12.21 5.37
C GLN A 657 -14.25 -13.70 5.16
N ILE A 658 -14.27 -14.49 6.24
CA ILE A 658 -14.05 -15.94 6.19
C ILE A 658 -15.14 -16.64 5.36
N LEU A 659 -16.41 -16.30 5.59
CA LEU A 659 -17.53 -16.89 4.86
C LEU A 659 -17.55 -16.45 3.39
N ASN A 660 -17.21 -15.19 3.08
CA ASN A 660 -17.08 -14.68 1.71
C ASN A 660 -16.02 -15.47 0.91
N ARG A 661 -14.82 -15.67 1.49
CA ARG A 661 -13.75 -16.44 0.85
C ARG A 661 -14.11 -17.91 0.73
N LYS A 662 -14.63 -18.52 1.81
CA LYS A 662 -15.01 -19.94 1.84
C LYS A 662 -16.01 -20.29 0.74
N PHE A 663 -17.01 -19.44 0.54
CA PHE A 663 -18.04 -19.70 -0.46
C PHE A 663 -17.73 -19.12 -1.83
N LYS A 664 -16.65 -18.33 -1.98
CA LYS A 664 -16.26 -17.62 -3.22
C LYS A 664 -17.39 -16.70 -3.69
N ILE A 665 -17.83 -15.80 -2.82
CA ILE A 665 -18.94 -14.88 -3.12
C ILE A 665 -18.41 -13.67 -3.89
N GLU A 666 -18.69 -13.64 -5.20
CA GLU A 666 -18.20 -12.62 -6.15
C GLU A 666 -19.17 -11.43 -6.33
N GLY A 667 -20.41 -11.51 -5.82
CA GLY A 667 -21.42 -10.44 -5.93
C GLY A 667 -22.55 -10.52 -4.90
N ILE A 668 -23.45 -9.53 -4.89
CA ILE A 668 -24.64 -9.47 -4.03
C ILE A 668 -25.92 -9.19 -4.85
N PRO A 669 -27.10 -9.74 -4.47
CA PRO A 669 -27.31 -10.64 -3.35
C PRO A 669 -26.73 -12.05 -3.60
N ALA A 670 -26.30 -12.76 -2.56
CA ALA A 670 -25.87 -14.16 -2.67
C ALA A 670 -26.52 -15.01 -1.59
N ALA A 671 -26.83 -16.28 -1.89
CA ALA A 671 -27.40 -17.20 -0.92
C ALA A 671 -26.84 -18.62 -1.09
N VAL A 672 -26.37 -19.21 0.02
CA VAL A 672 -25.73 -20.54 0.05
C VAL A 672 -26.51 -21.47 0.98
N ALA A 673 -26.95 -22.61 0.47
CA ALA A 673 -27.67 -23.61 1.27
C ALA A 673 -26.69 -24.61 1.90
N ILE A 674 -26.82 -24.81 3.21
CA ILE A 674 -26.00 -25.69 4.04
C ILE A 674 -26.91 -26.73 4.69
N GLY A 675 -26.54 -28.00 4.54
CA GLY A 675 -27.29 -29.12 5.09
C GLY A 675 -27.10 -29.28 6.59
N PRO A 676 -27.94 -30.11 7.24
CA PRO A 676 -27.85 -30.39 8.68
C PRO A 676 -26.51 -30.96 9.15
N SER A 677 -25.73 -31.57 8.24
CA SER A 677 -24.37 -32.06 8.51
C SER A 677 -23.29 -30.97 8.49
N GLY A 678 -23.65 -29.71 8.20
CA GLY A 678 -22.74 -28.59 8.01
C GLY A 678 -22.04 -28.57 6.65
N ARG A 679 -22.40 -29.48 5.74
CA ARG A 679 -21.89 -29.51 4.35
C ARG A 679 -22.68 -28.56 3.47
N THR A 680 -21.98 -27.84 2.58
CA THR A 680 -22.63 -27.03 1.53
C THR A 680 -23.37 -27.93 0.57
N ILE A 681 -24.65 -27.61 0.31
CA ILE A 681 -25.50 -28.32 -0.64
C ILE A 681 -25.44 -27.62 -2.00
N THR A 682 -25.65 -26.31 -2.01
CA THR A 682 -25.54 -25.51 -3.23
C THR A 682 -25.11 -24.09 -2.89
N LYS A 683 -24.26 -23.51 -3.73
CA LYS A 683 -23.87 -22.09 -3.67
C LYS A 683 -24.84 -21.20 -4.43
N GLU A 684 -25.74 -21.80 -5.21
CA GLU A 684 -26.71 -21.13 -6.08
C GLU A 684 -28.11 -21.10 -5.47
N ALA A 685 -28.22 -21.13 -4.13
CA ALA A 685 -29.52 -21.18 -3.46
C ALA A 685 -30.38 -19.96 -3.77
N ARG A 686 -29.75 -18.81 -4.06
CA ARG A 686 -30.44 -17.60 -4.55
C ARG A 686 -31.20 -17.90 -5.84
N MET A 687 -30.58 -18.61 -6.77
CA MET A 687 -31.15 -18.93 -8.08
C MET A 687 -32.32 -19.88 -7.93
N HIS A 688 -32.18 -20.93 -7.13
CA HIS A 688 -33.27 -21.88 -6.86
C HIS A 688 -34.46 -21.22 -6.17
N LEU A 689 -34.24 -20.34 -5.20
CA LEU A 689 -35.31 -19.59 -4.52
C LEU A 689 -36.00 -18.59 -5.45
N THR A 690 -35.25 -18.02 -6.39
CA THR A 690 -35.81 -17.09 -7.39
C THR A 690 -36.69 -17.83 -8.40
N ALA A 691 -36.30 -19.05 -8.79
CA ALA A 691 -37.01 -19.87 -9.77
C ALA A 691 -38.22 -20.62 -9.19
N TYR A 692 -38.10 -21.17 -7.98
CA TYR A 692 -39.06 -22.12 -7.42
C TYR A 692 -39.67 -21.66 -6.08
N GLY A 693 -39.30 -20.49 -5.56
CA GLY A 693 -39.82 -19.98 -4.29
C GLY A 693 -39.63 -20.98 -3.15
N ALA A 694 -40.69 -21.22 -2.37
CA ALA A 694 -40.68 -22.17 -1.26
C ALA A 694 -40.51 -23.64 -1.71
N ASP A 695 -40.83 -23.97 -2.97
CA ASP A 695 -40.75 -25.34 -3.49
C ASP A 695 -39.31 -25.77 -3.80
N ALA A 696 -38.36 -24.83 -3.82
CA ALA A 696 -36.92 -25.13 -3.81
C ALA A 696 -36.49 -25.92 -2.56
N PHE A 697 -37.30 -25.91 -1.50
CA PHE A 697 -37.08 -26.66 -0.28
C PHE A 697 -37.79 -28.03 -0.35
N PRO A 698 -37.13 -29.14 0.08
CA PRO A 698 -35.82 -29.20 0.72
C PRO A 698 -34.67 -29.02 -0.28
N PHE A 699 -33.66 -28.24 0.11
CA PHE A 699 -32.43 -28.13 -0.68
C PHE A 699 -31.68 -29.46 -0.57
N THR A 700 -31.96 -30.43 -1.43
CA THR A 700 -31.16 -31.64 -1.64
C THR A 700 -30.73 -31.69 -3.09
N GLU A 701 -29.57 -32.28 -3.37
CA GLU A 701 -29.08 -32.40 -4.75
C GLU A 701 -30.08 -33.16 -5.64
N GLU A 702 -30.78 -34.15 -5.09
CA GLU A 702 -31.79 -34.93 -5.81
C GLU A 702 -33.07 -34.13 -6.10
N HIS A 703 -33.60 -33.39 -5.11
CA HIS A 703 -34.79 -32.57 -5.27
C HIS A 703 -34.57 -31.41 -6.26
N LEU A 704 -33.42 -30.74 -6.16
CA LEU A 704 -33.08 -29.64 -7.06
C LEU A 704 -32.91 -30.12 -8.51
N LYS A 705 -32.29 -31.29 -8.72
CA LYS A 705 -32.20 -31.92 -10.05
C LYS A 705 -33.58 -32.27 -10.61
N GLN A 706 -34.49 -32.80 -9.78
CA GLN A 706 -35.86 -33.10 -10.22
C GLN A 706 -36.61 -31.85 -10.68
N LEU A 707 -36.52 -30.74 -9.93
CA LEU A 707 -37.14 -29.47 -10.31
C LEU A 707 -36.58 -28.91 -11.64
N GLU A 708 -35.28 -29.03 -11.85
CA GLU A 708 -34.64 -28.62 -13.11
C GLU A 708 -35.09 -29.50 -14.29
N GLU A 709 -35.16 -30.82 -14.11
CA GLU A 709 -35.66 -31.74 -15.13
C GLU A 709 -37.14 -31.49 -15.47
N GLU A 710 -37.97 -31.17 -14.48
CA GLU A 710 -39.36 -30.78 -14.70
C GLU A 710 -39.48 -29.46 -15.47
N LEU A 711 -38.65 -28.48 -15.14
CA LEU A 711 -38.61 -27.21 -15.85
C LEU A 711 -38.14 -27.41 -17.30
N GLU A 712 -37.16 -28.28 -17.55
CA GLU A 712 -36.74 -28.64 -18.90
C GLU A 712 -37.84 -29.37 -19.69
N LYS A 713 -38.59 -30.27 -19.05
CA LYS A 713 -39.75 -30.92 -19.67
C LYS A 713 -40.85 -29.91 -20.02
N LYS A 714 -41.15 -28.97 -19.13
CA LYS A 714 -42.10 -27.88 -19.38
C LYS A 714 -41.63 -26.98 -20.52
N ALA A 715 -40.35 -26.60 -20.49
CA ALA A 715 -39.75 -25.75 -21.51
C ALA A 715 -39.83 -26.36 -22.90
N LYS A 716 -39.64 -27.69 -23.04
CA LYS A 716 -39.81 -28.40 -24.34
C LYS A 716 -41.21 -28.25 -24.93
N GLY A 717 -42.24 -28.07 -24.10
CA GLY A 717 -43.63 -27.83 -24.54
C GLY A 717 -43.94 -26.38 -24.90
N TRP A 718 -43.05 -25.43 -24.60
CA TRP A 718 -43.22 -24.03 -24.96
C TRP A 718 -42.92 -23.80 -26.45
N PRO A 719 -43.50 -22.78 -27.08
CA PRO A 719 -43.13 -22.39 -28.45
C PRO A 719 -41.63 -22.04 -28.52
N GLU A 720 -41.01 -22.28 -29.67
CA GLU A 720 -39.60 -21.94 -29.89
C GLU A 720 -39.40 -20.43 -30.06
N LYS A 721 -40.43 -19.74 -30.55
CA LYS A 721 -40.47 -18.29 -30.76
C LYS A 721 -41.82 -17.71 -30.37
N VAL A 722 -41.82 -16.50 -29.80
CA VAL A 722 -43.04 -15.76 -29.46
C VAL A 722 -42.93 -14.30 -29.89
N LYS A 723 -44.08 -13.69 -30.21
CA LYS A 723 -44.22 -12.23 -30.35
C LYS A 723 -45.00 -11.70 -29.16
N HIS A 724 -44.53 -10.62 -28.57
CA HIS A 724 -45.12 -10.06 -27.37
C HIS A 724 -45.36 -8.55 -27.53
N GLU A 725 -46.45 -8.04 -26.97
CA GLU A 725 -46.87 -6.63 -27.15
C GLU A 725 -45.87 -5.61 -26.59
N LEU A 726 -45.11 -5.98 -25.55
CA LEU A 726 -44.03 -5.15 -25.00
C LEU A 726 -42.75 -5.15 -25.86
N HIS A 727 -42.65 -6.03 -26.86
CA HIS A 727 -41.51 -6.15 -27.75
C HIS A 727 -41.97 -6.67 -29.13
N SER A 728 -42.55 -5.77 -29.92
CA SER A 728 -43.21 -6.08 -31.20
C SER A 728 -42.25 -6.10 -32.40
N GLU A 729 -41.06 -5.51 -32.26
CA GLU A 729 -40.08 -5.32 -33.34
C GLU A 729 -39.43 -6.63 -33.81
N HIS A 730 -39.17 -7.57 -32.89
CA HIS A 730 -38.54 -8.86 -33.20
C HIS A 730 -39.18 -10.03 -32.44
N GLU A 731 -39.09 -11.22 -33.02
CA GLU A 731 -39.51 -12.47 -32.35
C GLU A 731 -38.51 -12.84 -31.25
N LEU A 732 -39.04 -13.18 -30.08
CA LEU A 732 -38.28 -13.61 -28.93
C LEU A 732 -38.05 -15.12 -28.99
N ILE A 733 -36.81 -15.57 -28.79
CA ILE A 733 -36.41 -16.98 -28.95
C ILE A 733 -36.28 -17.62 -27.58
N ARG A 734 -36.86 -18.82 -27.43
CA ARG A 734 -36.73 -19.61 -26.20
C ARG A 734 -35.25 -19.96 -25.94
N THR A 735 -34.66 -19.34 -24.94
CA THR A 735 -33.22 -19.39 -24.64
C THR A 735 -32.99 -19.77 -23.19
N LYS A 736 -32.01 -20.64 -22.91
CA LYS A 736 -31.61 -20.98 -21.54
C LYS A 736 -30.53 -19.99 -21.08
N ARG A 737 -30.82 -19.20 -20.06
CA ARG A 737 -29.93 -18.19 -19.49
C ARG A 737 -29.55 -18.52 -18.04
N SER A 738 -28.31 -18.20 -17.66
CA SER A 738 -27.79 -18.34 -16.30
C SER A 738 -28.39 -17.31 -15.32
N SER A 739 -28.96 -16.22 -15.81
CA SER A 739 -29.85 -15.28 -15.12
C SER A 739 -30.35 -14.24 -16.13
N TYR A 740 -31.53 -13.68 -15.90
CA TYR A 740 -32.04 -12.55 -16.67
C TYR A 740 -32.95 -11.67 -15.81
N ILE A 741 -33.14 -10.42 -16.22
CA ILE A 741 -34.13 -9.51 -15.66
C ILE A 741 -35.20 -9.33 -16.73
N TYR A 742 -36.44 -9.55 -16.36
CA TYR A 742 -37.56 -9.31 -17.23
C TYR A 742 -37.74 -7.81 -17.43
N ASP A 743 -37.53 -7.33 -18.64
CA ASP A 743 -37.49 -5.89 -18.96
C ASP A 743 -38.86 -5.21 -18.82
N GLY A 744 -39.96 -5.97 -18.75
CA GLY A 744 -41.31 -5.44 -18.59
C GLY A 744 -41.74 -5.13 -17.14
N CYS A 745 -41.14 -5.76 -16.12
CA CYS A 745 -41.48 -5.45 -14.72
C CYS A 745 -40.30 -5.54 -13.72
N GLY A 746 -39.06 -5.71 -14.21
CA GLY A 746 -37.86 -5.76 -13.37
C GLY A 746 -37.72 -7.05 -12.56
N GLU A 747 -38.58 -8.04 -12.78
CA GLU A 747 -38.49 -9.34 -12.12
C GLU A 747 -37.26 -10.12 -12.62
N SER A 748 -36.42 -10.60 -11.70
CA SER A 748 -35.35 -11.53 -12.05
C SER A 748 -35.87 -12.95 -12.25
N GLY A 749 -35.38 -13.61 -13.30
CA GLY A 749 -35.66 -15.00 -13.67
C GLY A 749 -34.37 -15.82 -13.86
N TYR A 750 -34.52 -17.14 -13.81
CA TYR A 750 -33.44 -18.11 -14.00
C TYR A 750 -33.91 -19.26 -14.89
N GLY A 751 -33.00 -19.80 -15.73
CA GLY A 751 -33.30 -20.90 -16.63
C GLY A 751 -33.82 -20.40 -17.97
N TRP A 752 -34.99 -20.85 -18.40
CA TRP A 752 -35.52 -20.52 -19.72
C TRP A 752 -36.15 -19.12 -19.75
N SER A 753 -35.85 -18.32 -20.78
CA SER A 753 -36.50 -17.05 -21.13
C SER A 753 -36.87 -17.03 -22.60
N PHE A 754 -37.65 -16.04 -23.02
CA PHE A 754 -37.82 -15.68 -24.42
C PHE A 754 -36.98 -14.43 -24.69
N TYR A 755 -35.83 -14.61 -25.34
CA TYR A 755 -34.78 -13.59 -25.47
C TYR A 755 -34.67 -13.07 -26.91
N CYS A 756 -34.54 -11.75 -27.05
CA CYS A 756 -34.18 -11.09 -28.29
C CYS A 756 -32.72 -10.66 -28.23
N LYS A 757 -31.86 -11.33 -29.00
CA LYS A 757 -30.42 -10.98 -29.08
C LYS A 757 -30.16 -9.60 -29.69
N GLN A 758 -31.07 -9.10 -30.52
CA GLN A 758 -30.89 -7.83 -31.24
C GLN A 758 -31.17 -6.61 -30.36
N CYS A 759 -32.11 -6.73 -29.43
CA CYS A 759 -32.52 -5.65 -28.54
C CYS A 759 -32.08 -5.87 -27.08
N ASP A 760 -31.39 -6.99 -26.82
CA ASP A 760 -31.04 -7.46 -25.48
C ASP A 760 -32.24 -7.47 -24.52
N PHE A 761 -33.39 -7.95 -25.01
CA PHE A 761 -34.65 -7.97 -24.27
C PHE A 761 -34.99 -9.40 -23.82
N ASP A 762 -35.28 -9.59 -22.54
CA ASP A 762 -35.79 -10.84 -21.97
C ASP A 762 -37.27 -10.72 -21.61
N LEU A 763 -38.06 -11.69 -22.08
CA LEU A 763 -39.43 -11.96 -21.65
C LEU A 763 -39.46 -13.20 -20.74
N HIS A 764 -40.02 -13.06 -19.54
CA HIS A 764 -40.21 -14.19 -18.65
C HIS A 764 -41.27 -15.16 -19.23
N PRO A 765 -41.05 -16.49 -19.24
CA PRO A 765 -41.95 -17.45 -19.89
C PRO A 765 -43.40 -17.47 -19.40
N LYS A 766 -43.66 -16.98 -18.18
CA LYS A 766 -45.03 -16.83 -17.65
C LYS A 766 -45.86 -15.76 -18.38
N TYR A 767 -45.20 -14.86 -19.09
CA TYR A 767 -45.81 -13.77 -19.86
C TYR A 767 -45.75 -14.00 -21.37
N ALA A 768 -45.08 -15.09 -21.80
CA ALA A 768 -45.07 -15.56 -23.18
C ALA A 768 -46.22 -16.56 -23.40
#